data_AF-A0A832KHL9-F1
#
_entry.id   AF-A0A832KHL9-F1
#
_cell.length_a   1.000
_cell.length_b   1.000
_cell.length_c   1.000
_cell.angle_alpha   90.00
_cell.angle_beta   90.00
_cell.angle_gamma   90.00
#
_symmetry.space_group_name_H-M   'P 1'
#
loop_
_entity.id
_entity.type
_entity.pdbx_description
1 polymer ?
#
loop_
_entity_poly.entity_id
_entity_poly.type
_entity_poly.pdbx_seq_one_letter_code
_entity_poly.pdbx_strand_id
1 'polypeptide(L)'
;MKGLDRWVEMSPRISTWTSLREELGREKLGERLNALKDWFTSMPRAPTLEYILLGLIVALAATLRILPLRWGMFLSEFDPYQQYRMADHIINHGFSSWFTWHDYMSWHPWGRDIPTTNYPGIAFTAAITYRLLRILGVELTLLQWCILFPVVFGSLTCVAAYLLGKEVGGGGVGLFSALLLAFSSSHINRTSLGFFDDETLSIFLMLLFFTFFLKASSEEAPIRVAVNYSLLAGLSMAYLAASWGAFRYPLSLVALYSLVIVFLRKGGRNLVLTYGISLGIALMAMLQIPRLGYAFLKEWTTLALIGVFAVLGISEFSKIVKTELGKASLIASIAAVLAAASYLLFRMGVISSLAGKFSAVLNPGIRAAMPLVESVAEHRPGTWASIFYEFGALIFLGIFGFYFLARKGRPKDVFLILFGITSAYFASSFVRLTLLMSPAFVILSAVAVNELAKPSLDILKEKVILPKRKAVMRVGKEYGVASLMIILIALMPTFYYATRSAYSPTTIATSSIPVAPSGDEIVKYQDWLHALLWMRNNLPEDAVVMSWWDYGYWITAIADKRSLADNGTINATQIAIIACTFLSNETWAIPVMKRYNVTHVAVFVTWTRDEKGGIRYYGYGEDNKWYWMAKIGNGTSIDGLTFNFYQRRLKDEVRFIRIVSSGGKMIANDTIAGKSGIADTTILGKMIMMGISPGSVESDYLENVFTSANRFVLVYKVLYLKSADLTLELSPRSISYGESVAASGRLTSPEGEPIPEKEIIIESLRQEGTTWEEITRVKTSRNGTYLVTWNPQAGNYTIRARWPGEKGVYKESTSPPQELTVGKLSARVTCELSNSTITLGDEVKVKVSLSVPTSEGNITLEYRVEGGEWTPIKVGLLENGTYITTWRPDITGKIQVRAIWSGGLNYNPATSDPAVLEVKPRESR
;
A
#
# COMPACT_ATOMS: atom_id res chain seq x y z
N MET A 1 -48.24 -21.33 -57.63
CA MET A 1 -47.80 -19.91 -57.72
C MET A 1 -46.37 -19.85 -57.20
N LYS A 2 -45.37 -20.27 -57.98
CA LYS A 2 -44.43 -19.43 -58.77
C LYS A 2 -43.95 -18.17 -58.03
N GLY A 3 -42.66 -18.15 -57.68
CA GLY A 3 -41.90 -16.91 -57.55
C GLY A 3 -40.91 -16.81 -56.38
N LEU A 4 -39.95 -17.72 -56.25
CA LEU A 4 -38.76 -17.52 -55.41
C LEU A 4 -37.58 -18.33 -55.97
N ASP A 5 -37.17 -17.96 -57.19
CA ASP A 5 -35.87 -18.31 -57.77
C ASP A 5 -35.10 -17.03 -58.03
N ARG A 6 -34.12 -16.76 -57.17
CA ARG A 6 -32.84 -16.09 -57.45
C ARG A 6 -32.16 -15.89 -56.10
N TRP A 7 -31.26 -16.81 -55.75
CA TRP A 7 -30.03 -16.65 -54.96
C TRP A 7 -29.46 -18.05 -54.71
N VAL A 8 -29.18 -18.78 -55.80
CA VAL A 8 -28.34 -19.98 -55.80
C VAL A 8 -27.27 -19.73 -56.85
N GLU A 9 -26.10 -19.29 -56.41
CA GLU A 9 -24.80 -19.66 -56.98
C GLU A 9 -23.69 -19.05 -56.10
N MET A 10 -23.14 -19.89 -55.22
CA MET A 10 -21.72 -20.04 -54.83
C MET A 10 -21.63 -20.67 -53.42
N SER A 11 -21.44 -21.99 -53.40
CA SER A 11 -20.98 -22.81 -52.26
C SER A 11 -19.47 -22.55 -51.96
N PRO A 12 -18.80 -23.13 -50.93
CA PRO A 12 -19.23 -24.19 -50.00
C PRO A 12 -18.80 -23.98 -48.52
N ARG A 13 -19.74 -24.07 -47.55
CA ARG A 13 -19.42 -24.20 -46.11
C ARG A 13 -20.42 -25.08 -45.36
N ILE A 14 -20.67 -26.30 -45.85
CA ILE A 14 -21.46 -27.30 -45.08
C ILE A 14 -20.78 -28.70 -45.05
N SER A 15 -19.74 -28.96 -45.87
CA SER A 15 -19.05 -30.26 -45.86
C SER A 15 -18.03 -30.48 -44.74
N THR A 16 -17.65 -29.45 -43.97
CA THR A 16 -16.61 -29.56 -42.93
C THR A 16 -17.13 -30.01 -41.57
N TRP A 17 -18.42 -29.82 -41.28
CA TRP A 17 -19.00 -30.16 -39.98
C TRP A 17 -19.45 -31.63 -39.89
N THR A 18 -19.91 -32.20 -41.00
CA THR A 18 -20.17 -33.64 -41.10
C THR A 18 -18.87 -34.45 -41.16
N SER A 19 -17.83 -33.94 -41.85
CA SER A 19 -16.51 -34.59 -41.87
C SER A 19 -15.84 -34.64 -40.50
N LEU A 20 -15.97 -33.58 -39.68
CA LEU A 20 -15.42 -33.55 -38.31
C LEU A 20 -16.16 -34.52 -37.37
N ARG A 21 -17.47 -34.69 -37.56
CA ARG A 21 -18.28 -35.62 -36.76
C ARG A 21 -18.03 -37.09 -37.14
N GLU A 22 -17.76 -37.36 -38.43
CA GLU A 22 -17.27 -38.66 -38.90
C GLU A 22 -15.80 -38.91 -38.52
N GLU A 23 -14.96 -37.89 -38.37
CA GLU A 23 -13.58 -38.02 -37.86
C GLU A 23 -13.49 -38.30 -36.36
N LEU A 24 -14.51 -37.91 -35.58
CA LEU A 24 -14.60 -38.12 -34.13
C LEU A 24 -15.46 -39.34 -33.73
N GLY A 25 -15.88 -40.17 -34.70
CA GLY A 25 -16.60 -41.41 -34.44
C GLY A 25 -15.77 -42.41 -33.60
N ARG A 26 -16.43 -43.14 -32.69
CA ARG A 26 -15.80 -44.11 -31.76
C ARG A 26 -14.85 -45.11 -32.44
N GLU A 27 -15.11 -45.51 -33.68
CA GLU A 27 -14.25 -46.42 -34.45
C GLU A 27 -12.93 -45.77 -34.89
N LYS A 28 -12.93 -44.55 -35.45
CA LYS A 28 -11.70 -43.82 -35.80
C LYS A 28 -10.89 -43.39 -34.57
N LEU A 29 -11.56 -43.14 -33.45
CA LEU A 29 -10.91 -42.89 -32.16
C LEU A 29 -10.22 -44.16 -31.63
N GLY A 30 -10.85 -45.32 -31.82
CA GLY A 30 -10.25 -46.64 -31.56
C GLY A 30 -9.07 -46.96 -32.49
N GLU A 31 -9.19 -46.66 -33.79
CA GLU A 31 -8.08 -46.78 -34.74
C GLU A 31 -6.93 -45.82 -34.42
N ARG A 32 -7.20 -44.58 -34.00
CA ARG A 32 -6.16 -43.64 -33.55
C ARG A 32 -5.52 -44.04 -32.22
N LEU A 33 -6.28 -44.65 -31.30
CA LEU A 33 -5.75 -45.22 -30.07
C LEU A 33 -4.89 -46.46 -30.34
N ASN A 34 -5.28 -47.31 -31.29
CA ASN A 34 -4.48 -48.44 -31.75
C ASN A 34 -3.26 -47.96 -32.56
N ALA A 35 -3.38 -46.93 -33.39
CA ALA A 35 -2.24 -46.30 -34.08
C ALA A 35 -1.28 -45.62 -33.09
N LEU A 36 -1.78 -45.02 -32.01
CA LEU A 36 -0.98 -44.53 -30.90
C LEU A 36 -0.27 -45.68 -30.20
N LYS A 37 -0.97 -46.79 -29.93
CA LYS A 37 -0.40 -47.99 -29.32
C LYS A 37 0.69 -48.60 -30.20
N ASP A 38 0.44 -48.73 -31.51
CA ASP A 38 1.39 -49.23 -32.51
C ASP A 38 2.60 -48.29 -32.68
N TRP A 39 2.37 -46.97 -32.61
CA TRP A 39 3.40 -45.94 -32.56
C TRP A 39 4.26 -46.02 -31.29
N PHE A 40 3.64 -46.29 -30.12
CA PHE A 40 4.37 -46.53 -28.87
C PHE A 40 5.18 -47.83 -28.90
N THR A 41 4.69 -48.88 -29.54
CA THR A 41 5.40 -50.17 -29.65
C THR A 41 6.49 -50.20 -30.72
N SER A 42 6.42 -49.33 -31.73
CA SER A 42 7.41 -49.24 -32.82
C SER A 42 8.58 -48.29 -32.51
N MET A 43 8.51 -47.50 -31.43
CA MET A 43 9.60 -46.61 -31.04
C MET A 43 10.81 -47.37 -30.46
N PRO A 44 12.05 -46.94 -30.78
CA PRO A 44 13.24 -47.48 -30.12
C PRO A 44 13.16 -47.30 -28.60
N ARG A 45 13.64 -48.28 -27.83
CA ARG A 45 13.49 -48.29 -26.35
C ARG A 45 14.03 -47.03 -25.65
N ALA A 46 15.05 -46.38 -26.21
CA ALA A 46 15.70 -45.21 -25.62
C ALA A 46 14.84 -43.92 -25.62
N PRO A 47 14.31 -43.42 -26.75
CA PRO A 47 13.39 -42.27 -26.76
C PRO A 47 12.10 -42.54 -26.00
N THR A 48 11.56 -43.77 -26.02
CA THR A 48 10.37 -44.12 -25.23
C THR A 48 10.63 -43.93 -23.74
N LEU A 49 11.78 -44.39 -23.23
CA LEU A 49 12.18 -44.17 -21.84
C LEU A 49 12.37 -42.69 -21.52
N GLU A 50 12.98 -41.92 -22.42
CA GLU A 50 13.16 -40.47 -22.27
C GLU A 50 11.80 -39.74 -22.13
N TYR A 51 10.81 -40.10 -22.95
CA TYR A 51 9.45 -39.53 -22.87
C TYR A 51 8.70 -39.97 -21.61
N ILE A 52 8.82 -41.23 -21.19
CA ILE A 52 8.22 -41.71 -19.94
C ILE A 52 8.81 -40.95 -18.74
N LEU A 53 10.14 -40.80 -18.69
CA LEU A 53 10.81 -40.05 -17.63
C LEU A 53 10.39 -38.58 -17.63
N LEU A 54 10.29 -37.95 -18.80
CA LEU A 54 9.79 -36.59 -18.92
C LEU A 54 8.34 -36.48 -18.42
N GLY A 55 7.48 -37.43 -18.77
CA GLY A 55 6.10 -37.51 -18.29
C GLY A 55 6.02 -37.62 -16.76
N LEU A 56 6.88 -38.44 -16.15
CA LEU A 56 6.99 -38.55 -14.69
C LEU A 56 7.48 -37.24 -14.05
N ILE A 57 8.47 -36.57 -14.64
CA ILE A 57 8.96 -35.27 -14.16
C ILE A 57 7.85 -34.21 -14.23
N VAL A 58 7.07 -34.19 -15.31
CA VAL A 58 5.94 -33.25 -15.47
C VAL A 58 4.85 -33.54 -14.43
N ALA A 59 4.50 -34.80 -14.22
CA ALA A 59 3.53 -35.18 -13.18
C ALA A 59 4.02 -34.80 -11.77
N LEU A 60 5.31 -34.99 -11.49
CA LEU A 60 5.94 -34.57 -10.25
C LEU A 60 5.94 -33.04 -10.08
N ALA A 61 6.26 -32.30 -11.14
CA ALA A 61 6.23 -30.84 -11.16
C ALA A 61 4.83 -30.29 -10.88
N ALA A 62 3.79 -30.91 -11.46
CA ALA A 62 2.40 -30.58 -11.22
C ALA A 62 1.99 -30.89 -9.76
N THR A 63 2.39 -32.05 -9.25
CA THR A 63 2.07 -32.49 -7.88
C THR A 63 2.64 -31.53 -6.84
N LEU A 64 3.92 -31.13 -7.00
CA LEU A 64 4.56 -30.15 -6.11
C LEU A 64 3.82 -28.80 -6.13
N ARG A 65 3.41 -28.31 -7.30
CA ARG A 65 2.73 -27.02 -7.44
C ARG A 65 1.30 -27.02 -6.92
N ILE A 66 0.66 -28.19 -6.82
CA ILE A 66 -0.69 -28.37 -6.27
C ILE A 66 -0.68 -28.45 -4.73
N LEU A 67 0.47 -28.64 -4.08
CA LEU A 67 0.56 -28.75 -2.61
C LEU A 67 -0.18 -27.64 -1.82
N PRO A 68 -0.21 -26.36 -2.27
CA PRO A 68 -0.96 -25.31 -1.59
C PRO A 68 -2.48 -25.53 -1.54
N LEU A 69 -3.03 -26.46 -2.32
CA LEU A 69 -4.46 -26.82 -2.30
C LEU A 69 -4.96 -27.19 -0.90
N ARG A 70 -4.07 -27.68 -0.03
CA ARG A 70 -4.39 -27.98 1.38
C ARG A 70 -4.84 -26.76 2.17
N TRP A 71 -4.46 -25.56 1.75
CA TRP A 71 -4.85 -24.30 2.36
C TRP A 71 -6.14 -23.70 1.76
N GLY A 72 -6.70 -24.35 0.75
CA GLY A 72 -7.87 -23.91 0.00
C GLY A 72 -7.54 -23.41 -1.41
N MET A 73 -8.58 -23.26 -2.24
CA MET A 73 -8.46 -22.72 -3.60
C MET A 73 -8.58 -21.20 -3.57
N PHE A 74 -7.45 -20.53 -3.36
CA PHE A 74 -7.35 -19.07 -3.39
C PHE A 74 -6.28 -18.59 -4.36
N LEU A 75 -6.44 -17.37 -4.87
CA LEU A 75 -5.34 -16.66 -5.51
C LEU A 75 -4.34 -16.22 -4.44
N SER A 76 -3.06 -16.42 -4.72
CA SER A 76 -1.95 -16.02 -3.84
C SER A 76 -1.50 -14.61 -4.19
N GLU A 77 -0.89 -13.89 -3.24
CA GLU A 77 -0.44 -12.51 -3.41
C GLU A 77 -1.54 -11.50 -3.80
N PHE A 78 -1.13 -10.24 -4.02
CA PHE A 78 -2.00 -9.13 -4.39
C PHE A 78 -2.20 -9.02 -5.91
N ASP A 79 -1.12 -9.15 -6.69
CA ASP A 79 -1.10 -8.91 -8.14
C ASP A 79 -2.03 -9.84 -8.96
N PRO A 80 -2.14 -11.14 -8.64
CA PRO A 80 -3.02 -12.06 -9.38
C PRO A 80 -4.50 -11.69 -9.42
N TYR A 81 -4.98 -10.92 -8.46
CA TYR A 81 -6.37 -10.46 -8.44
C TYR A 81 -6.66 -9.46 -9.56
N GLN A 82 -5.69 -8.63 -9.92
CA GLN A 82 -5.83 -7.72 -11.07
C GLN A 82 -5.86 -8.49 -12.39
N GLN A 83 -5.02 -9.53 -12.53
CA GLN A 83 -5.01 -10.40 -13.70
C GLN A 83 -6.33 -11.15 -13.85
N TYR A 84 -6.87 -11.67 -12.75
CA TYR A 84 -8.18 -12.30 -12.71
C TYR A 84 -9.28 -11.34 -13.16
N ARG A 85 -9.29 -10.10 -12.65
CA ARG A 85 -10.28 -9.08 -13.02
C ARG A 85 -10.21 -8.71 -14.51
N MET A 86 -9.01 -8.65 -15.08
CA MET A 86 -8.84 -8.48 -16.53
C MET A 86 -9.39 -9.67 -17.32
N ALA A 87 -9.13 -10.90 -16.88
CA ALA A 87 -9.66 -12.11 -17.51
C ALA A 87 -11.19 -12.16 -17.42
N ASP A 88 -11.77 -11.82 -16.27
CA ASP A 88 -13.21 -11.78 -16.04
C ASP A 88 -13.89 -10.73 -16.93
N HIS A 89 -13.30 -9.53 -17.03
CA HIS A 89 -13.77 -8.50 -17.95
C HIS A 89 -13.81 -8.98 -19.41
N ILE A 90 -12.76 -9.67 -19.88
CA ILE A 90 -12.67 -10.22 -21.25
C ILE A 90 -13.73 -11.30 -21.49
N ILE A 91 -13.99 -12.17 -20.51
CA ILE A 91 -15.00 -13.21 -20.64
C ILE A 91 -16.40 -12.61 -20.75
N ASN A 92 -16.71 -11.61 -19.92
CA ASN A 92 -18.04 -10.99 -19.83
C ASN A 92 -18.32 -9.98 -20.95
N HIS A 93 -17.32 -9.23 -21.42
CA HIS A 93 -17.50 -8.12 -22.39
C HIS A 93 -16.81 -8.35 -23.75
N GLY A 94 -16.01 -9.42 -23.88
CA GLY A 94 -15.29 -9.78 -25.10
C GLY A 94 -13.87 -9.20 -25.21
N PHE A 95 -13.05 -9.74 -26.11
CA PHE A 95 -11.63 -9.37 -26.24
C PHE A 95 -11.39 -7.91 -26.67
N SER A 96 -12.26 -7.35 -27.51
CA SER A 96 -12.13 -5.96 -27.99
C SER A 96 -12.36 -4.94 -26.89
N SER A 97 -13.26 -5.22 -25.94
CA SER A 97 -13.59 -4.32 -24.82
C SER A 97 -12.38 -3.97 -23.97
N TRP A 98 -11.41 -4.90 -23.83
CA TRP A 98 -10.20 -4.70 -23.06
C TRP A 98 -9.40 -3.48 -23.54
N PHE A 99 -9.36 -3.22 -24.85
CA PHE A 99 -8.60 -2.11 -25.45
C PHE A 99 -9.21 -0.73 -25.21
N THR A 100 -10.48 -0.66 -24.79
CA THR A 100 -11.19 0.60 -24.49
C THR A 100 -11.58 0.70 -23.02
N TRP A 101 -11.14 -0.23 -22.18
CA TRP A 101 -11.58 -0.32 -20.80
C TRP A 101 -10.89 0.73 -19.92
N HIS A 102 -11.70 1.66 -19.43
CA HIS A 102 -11.37 2.57 -18.34
C HIS A 102 -12.01 2.08 -17.04
N ASP A 103 -11.19 1.83 -16.04
CA ASP A 103 -11.61 1.27 -14.75
C ASP A 103 -11.80 2.38 -13.69
N TYR A 104 -13.05 2.68 -13.36
CA TYR A 104 -13.40 3.66 -12.33
C TYR A 104 -13.35 3.12 -10.88
N MET A 105 -13.13 1.81 -10.69
CA MET A 105 -13.04 1.21 -9.35
C MET A 105 -11.66 1.39 -8.72
N SER A 106 -10.62 1.40 -9.55
CA SER A 106 -9.24 1.63 -9.10
C SER A 106 -8.85 3.10 -9.26
N TRP A 107 -8.01 3.63 -8.38
CA TRP A 107 -7.50 5.01 -8.45
C TRP A 107 -8.59 6.09 -8.45
N HIS A 108 -9.57 5.96 -7.56
CA HIS A 108 -10.61 6.99 -7.38
C HIS A 108 -10.00 8.35 -6.98
N PRO A 109 -10.51 9.50 -7.52
CA PRO A 109 -11.61 9.65 -8.50
C PRO A 109 -11.23 9.57 -9.98
N TRP A 110 -9.93 9.44 -10.32
CA TRP A 110 -9.48 9.53 -11.72
C TRP A 110 -9.77 8.29 -12.55
N GLY A 111 -9.77 7.11 -11.92
CA GLY A 111 -9.83 5.84 -12.64
C GLY A 111 -8.48 5.42 -13.24
N ARG A 112 -8.48 4.26 -13.91
CA ARG A 112 -7.28 3.66 -14.51
C ARG A 112 -7.56 3.15 -15.93
N ASP A 113 -6.79 3.62 -16.89
CA ASP A 113 -6.77 3.06 -18.25
C ASP A 113 -6.03 1.71 -18.25
N ILE A 114 -6.77 0.62 -18.41
CA ILE A 114 -6.19 -0.73 -18.39
C ILE A 114 -5.24 -1.02 -19.57
N PRO A 115 -5.53 -0.62 -20.82
CA PRO A 115 -4.67 -0.92 -21.97
C PRO A 115 -3.27 -0.32 -21.88
N THR A 116 -3.16 0.89 -21.33
CA THR A 116 -1.90 1.64 -21.26
C THR A 116 -1.08 1.27 -20.04
N THR A 117 -1.72 0.74 -18.98
CA THR A 117 -1.07 0.41 -17.71
C THR A 117 -0.74 -1.06 -17.53
N ASN A 118 -1.37 -1.98 -18.29
CA ASN A 118 -1.18 -3.43 -18.15
C ASN A 118 -0.77 -4.11 -19.46
N TYR A 119 -0.26 -5.34 -19.32
CA TYR A 119 0.06 -6.23 -20.44
C TYR A 119 -1.10 -7.22 -20.65
N PRO A 120 -1.60 -7.43 -21.88
CA PRO A 120 -2.80 -8.26 -22.12
C PRO A 120 -2.54 -9.78 -22.11
N GLY A 121 -1.29 -10.21 -22.29
CA GLY A 121 -0.95 -11.58 -22.69
C GLY A 121 -1.49 -12.68 -21.78
N ILE A 122 -1.43 -12.49 -20.46
CA ILE A 122 -1.91 -13.50 -19.50
C ILE A 122 -3.41 -13.55 -19.42
N ALA A 123 -4.06 -12.40 -19.25
CA ALA A 123 -5.51 -12.33 -19.23
C ALA A 123 -6.12 -12.93 -20.51
N PHE A 124 -5.49 -12.68 -21.67
CA PHE A 124 -5.90 -13.25 -22.96
C PHE A 124 -5.67 -14.77 -23.00
N THR A 125 -4.50 -15.25 -22.57
CA THR A 125 -4.22 -16.70 -22.53
C THR A 125 -5.20 -17.42 -21.61
N ALA A 126 -5.48 -16.86 -20.43
CA ALA A 126 -6.43 -17.41 -19.47
C ALA A 126 -7.86 -17.44 -20.02
N ALA A 127 -8.32 -16.36 -20.65
CA ALA A 127 -9.64 -16.31 -21.26
C ALA A 127 -9.80 -17.30 -22.44
N ILE A 128 -8.78 -17.41 -23.31
CA ILE A 128 -8.79 -18.34 -24.44
C ILE A 128 -8.81 -19.79 -23.93
N THR A 129 -7.90 -20.14 -23.01
CA THR A 129 -7.82 -21.49 -22.45
C THR A 129 -9.06 -21.85 -21.64
N TYR A 130 -9.67 -20.91 -20.92
CA TYR A 130 -10.94 -21.10 -20.24
C TYR A 130 -12.08 -21.44 -21.21
N ARG A 131 -12.22 -20.66 -22.29
CA ARG A 131 -13.24 -20.94 -23.33
C ARG A 131 -13.02 -22.29 -23.99
N LEU A 132 -11.77 -22.66 -24.27
CA LEU A 132 -11.43 -23.99 -24.80
C LEU A 132 -11.83 -25.12 -23.85
N LEU A 133 -11.54 -24.99 -22.55
CA LEU A 133 -11.93 -25.98 -21.55
C LEU A 133 -13.45 -26.14 -21.44
N ARG A 134 -14.19 -25.03 -21.50
CA ARG A 134 -15.67 -25.05 -21.53
C ARG A 134 -16.21 -25.74 -22.77
N ILE A 135 -15.60 -25.54 -23.95
CA ILE A 135 -15.96 -26.24 -25.19
C ILE A 135 -15.70 -27.76 -25.07
N LEU A 136 -14.63 -28.14 -24.36
CA LEU A 136 -14.29 -29.54 -24.09
C LEU A 136 -15.18 -30.19 -23.01
N GLY A 137 -16.17 -29.48 -22.46
CA GLY A 137 -17.11 -29.99 -21.46
C GLY A 137 -16.59 -29.98 -20.02
N VAL A 138 -15.52 -29.22 -19.73
CA VAL A 138 -14.98 -29.11 -18.36
C VAL A 138 -15.76 -28.04 -17.59
N GLU A 139 -16.49 -28.46 -16.54
CA GLU A 139 -17.28 -27.58 -15.68
C GLU A 139 -16.42 -26.93 -14.58
N LEU A 140 -15.65 -25.90 -14.95
CA LEU A 140 -14.89 -25.07 -14.01
C LEU A 140 -15.36 -23.61 -14.05
N THR A 141 -15.28 -22.93 -12.91
CA THR A 141 -15.43 -21.46 -12.86
C THR A 141 -14.15 -20.78 -13.36
N LEU A 142 -14.25 -19.53 -13.82
CA LEU A 142 -13.08 -18.78 -14.27
C LEU A 142 -12.02 -18.64 -13.15
N LEU A 143 -12.46 -18.36 -11.93
CA LEU A 143 -11.58 -18.24 -10.77
C LEU A 143 -10.80 -19.55 -10.50
N GLN A 144 -11.48 -20.70 -10.54
CA GLN A 144 -10.83 -22.01 -10.39
C GLN A 144 -9.79 -22.25 -11.49
N TRP A 145 -10.10 -21.87 -12.73
CA TRP A 145 -9.13 -21.97 -13.82
C TRP A 145 -7.91 -21.06 -13.60
N CYS A 146 -8.11 -19.80 -13.23
CA CYS A 146 -7.01 -18.89 -12.90
C CYS A 146 -6.13 -19.43 -11.77
N ILE A 147 -6.70 -20.11 -10.77
CA ILE A 147 -5.94 -20.75 -9.69
C ILE A 147 -5.09 -21.93 -10.19
N LEU A 148 -5.59 -22.72 -11.13
CA LEU A 148 -4.89 -23.88 -11.71
C LEU A 148 -3.93 -23.52 -12.85
N PHE A 149 -4.12 -22.37 -13.50
CA PHE A 149 -3.32 -21.91 -14.63
C PHE A 149 -1.79 -21.95 -14.38
N PRO A 150 -1.27 -21.47 -13.23
CA PRO A 150 0.17 -21.53 -12.91
C PRO A 150 0.72 -22.95 -12.83
N VAL A 151 -0.08 -23.91 -12.37
CA VAL A 151 0.31 -25.32 -12.26
C VAL A 151 0.57 -25.90 -13.65
N VAL A 152 -0.34 -25.64 -14.59
CA VAL A 152 -0.23 -26.12 -15.97
C VAL A 152 0.99 -25.51 -16.65
N PHE A 153 1.09 -24.18 -16.69
CA PHE A 153 2.20 -23.51 -17.35
C PHE A 153 3.54 -23.73 -16.64
N GLY A 154 3.55 -23.77 -15.31
CA GLY A 154 4.75 -24.09 -14.53
C GLY A 154 5.28 -25.50 -14.79
N SER A 155 4.39 -26.46 -15.09
CA SER A 155 4.78 -27.83 -15.48
C SER A 155 5.23 -27.90 -16.94
N LEU A 156 4.60 -27.13 -17.83
CA LEU A 156 5.07 -26.95 -19.22
C LEU A 156 6.42 -26.25 -19.30
N THR A 157 6.76 -25.36 -18.37
CA THR A 157 8.09 -24.75 -18.28
C THR A 157 9.19 -25.79 -18.07
N CYS A 158 8.93 -26.87 -17.31
CA CYS A 158 9.87 -28.00 -17.20
C CYS A 158 10.12 -28.68 -18.56
N VAL A 159 9.09 -28.77 -19.41
CA VAL A 159 9.24 -29.28 -20.79
C VAL A 159 10.07 -28.32 -21.63
N ALA A 160 9.82 -27.01 -21.54
CA ALA A 160 10.62 -26.00 -22.25
C ALA A 160 12.10 -26.02 -21.79
N ALA A 161 12.36 -26.23 -20.50
CA ALA A 161 13.70 -26.41 -19.95
C ALA A 161 14.38 -27.69 -20.46
N TYR A 162 13.63 -28.79 -20.60
CA TYR A 162 14.12 -30.01 -21.24
C TYR A 162 14.54 -29.75 -22.69
N LEU A 163 13.74 -29.02 -23.47
CA LEU A 163 14.05 -28.71 -24.86
C LEU A 163 15.34 -27.88 -24.99
N LEU A 164 15.49 -26.83 -24.16
CA LEU A 164 16.69 -26.01 -24.14
C LEU A 164 17.92 -26.81 -23.68
N GLY A 165 17.79 -27.59 -22.60
CA GLY A 165 18.87 -28.44 -22.09
C GLY A 165 19.31 -29.51 -23.09
N LYS A 166 18.35 -30.10 -23.83
CA LYS A 166 18.61 -31.08 -24.89
C LYS A 166 19.39 -30.47 -26.06
N GLU A 167 19.06 -29.24 -26.45
CA GLU A 167 19.76 -28.52 -27.52
C GLU A 167 21.23 -28.23 -27.20
N VAL A 168 21.55 -28.05 -25.91
CA VAL A 168 22.91 -27.76 -25.43
C VAL A 168 23.71 -29.05 -25.19
N GLY A 169 23.15 -29.99 -24.42
CA GLY A 169 23.91 -31.10 -23.84
C GLY A 169 23.35 -32.49 -24.13
N GLY A 170 22.34 -32.60 -24.99
CA GLY A 170 21.66 -33.87 -25.32
C GLY A 170 20.60 -34.28 -24.29
N GLY A 171 19.96 -35.43 -24.52
CA GLY A 171 18.79 -35.88 -23.74
C GLY A 171 19.03 -35.98 -22.23
N GLY A 172 20.23 -36.39 -21.79
CA GLY A 172 20.59 -36.45 -20.37
C GLY A 172 20.56 -35.08 -19.69
N VAL A 173 21.17 -34.06 -20.30
CA VAL A 173 21.11 -32.69 -19.79
C VAL A 173 19.69 -32.13 -19.84
N GLY A 174 18.91 -32.47 -20.87
CA GLY A 174 17.48 -32.12 -20.94
C GLY A 174 16.68 -32.66 -19.76
N LEU A 175 16.78 -33.97 -19.48
CA LEU A 175 16.03 -34.61 -18.38
C LEU A 175 16.43 -34.05 -17.01
N PHE A 176 17.74 -33.88 -16.75
CA PHE A 176 18.20 -33.24 -15.52
C PHE A 176 17.75 -31.78 -15.41
N SER A 177 17.72 -31.03 -16.52
CA SER A 177 17.23 -29.64 -16.52
C SER A 177 15.75 -29.57 -16.13
N ALA A 178 14.90 -30.46 -16.67
CA ALA A 178 13.49 -30.52 -16.31
C ALA A 178 13.29 -30.92 -14.84
N LEU A 179 14.01 -31.93 -14.36
CA LEU A 179 13.91 -32.40 -12.98
C LEU A 179 14.36 -31.33 -11.97
N LEU A 180 15.51 -30.71 -12.21
CA LEU A 180 16.05 -29.69 -11.31
C LEU A 180 15.18 -28.42 -11.34
N LEU A 181 14.55 -28.07 -12.47
CA LEU A 181 13.60 -26.96 -12.52
C LEU A 181 12.30 -27.30 -11.78
N ALA A 182 11.85 -28.55 -11.85
CA ALA A 182 10.68 -29.02 -11.09
C ALA A 182 10.87 -28.84 -9.58
N PHE A 183 12.11 -28.95 -9.09
CA PHE A 183 12.53 -28.72 -7.70
C PHE A 183 13.30 -27.39 -7.48
N SER A 184 13.04 -26.35 -8.27
CA SER A 184 13.63 -25.03 -8.01
C SER A 184 12.71 -24.19 -7.12
N SER A 185 13.13 -23.91 -5.88
CA SER A 185 12.37 -23.08 -4.92
C SER A 185 11.98 -21.71 -5.52
N SER A 186 12.95 -21.03 -6.14
CA SER A 186 12.75 -19.73 -6.79
C SER A 186 11.66 -19.77 -7.87
N HIS A 187 11.61 -20.85 -8.68
CA HIS A 187 10.58 -21.01 -9.71
C HIS A 187 9.23 -21.45 -9.14
N ILE A 188 9.21 -22.34 -8.14
CA ILE A 188 7.97 -22.83 -7.54
C ILE A 188 7.20 -21.71 -6.85
N ASN A 189 7.87 -20.82 -6.10
CA ASN A 189 7.22 -19.71 -5.39
C ASN A 189 6.41 -18.79 -6.32
N ARG A 190 6.73 -18.75 -7.61
CA ARG A 190 6.06 -17.91 -8.64
C ARG A 190 5.28 -18.74 -9.68
N THR A 191 5.15 -20.05 -9.48
CA THR A 191 4.38 -20.95 -10.37
C THR A 191 3.54 -21.97 -9.60
N SER A 192 3.41 -21.80 -8.29
CA SER A 192 2.55 -22.59 -7.43
C SER A 192 1.07 -22.26 -7.65
N LEU A 193 0.20 -23.15 -7.20
CA LEU A 193 -1.25 -22.97 -7.26
C LEU A 193 -1.66 -21.61 -6.66
N GLY A 194 -2.49 -20.87 -7.41
CA GLY A 194 -2.97 -19.55 -7.01
C GLY A 194 -2.08 -18.37 -7.42
N PHE A 195 -0.81 -18.57 -7.79
CA PHE A 195 0.09 -17.50 -8.23
C PHE A 195 -0.16 -17.11 -9.70
N PHE A 196 -1.32 -16.56 -10.02
CA PHE A 196 -1.74 -16.20 -11.39
C PHE A 196 -1.17 -14.84 -11.83
N ASP A 197 0.13 -14.79 -12.10
CA ASP A 197 0.84 -13.56 -12.48
C ASP A 197 1.74 -13.71 -13.72
N ASP A 198 2.28 -12.57 -14.16
CA ASP A 198 3.21 -12.32 -15.27
C ASP A 198 4.24 -13.43 -15.51
N GLU A 199 4.87 -13.90 -14.44
CA GLU A 199 5.99 -14.82 -14.47
C GLU A 199 5.63 -16.23 -14.99
N THR A 200 4.39 -16.67 -14.75
CA THR A 200 3.97 -18.06 -14.99
C THR A 200 4.08 -18.49 -16.45
N LEU A 201 3.52 -17.65 -17.34
CA LEU A 201 3.55 -17.83 -18.78
C LEU A 201 4.88 -17.35 -19.37
N SER A 202 5.47 -16.32 -18.79
CA SER A 202 6.59 -15.61 -19.39
C SER A 202 7.91 -16.38 -19.35
N ILE A 203 8.18 -17.14 -18.28
CA ILE A 203 9.39 -17.99 -18.24
C ILE A 203 9.29 -19.11 -19.27
N PHE A 204 8.10 -19.70 -19.44
CA PHE A 204 7.83 -20.69 -20.47
C PHE A 204 8.15 -20.14 -21.87
N LEU A 205 7.60 -18.96 -22.21
CA LEU A 205 7.85 -18.30 -23.50
C LEU A 205 9.32 -17.91 -23.68
N MET A 206 10.00 -17.47 -22.61
CA MET A 206 11.42 -17.14 -22.64
C MET A 206 12.28 -18.36 -22.97
N LEU A 207 12.02 -19.51 -22.37
CA LEU A 207 12.76 -20.75 -22.66
C LEU A 207 12.48 -21.26 -24.07
N LEU A 208 11.25 -21.15 -24.56
CA LEU A 208 10.93 -21.44 -25.96
C LEU A 208 11.64 -20.50 -26.93
N PHE A 209 11.66 -19.20 -26.64
CA PHE A 209 12.39 -18.22 -27.42
C PHE A 209 13.88 -18.58 -27.51
N PHE A 210 14.54 -18.88 -26.39
CA PHE A 210 15.95 -19.29 -26.39
C PHE A 210 16.17 -20.60 -27.16
N THR A 211 15.28 -21.58 -26.98
CA THR A 211 15.38 -22.88 -27.68
C THR A 211 15.29 -22.68 -29.20
N PHE A 212 14.26 -21.97 -29.67
CA PHE A 212 14.06 -21.73 -31.10
C PHE A 212 15.15 -20.84 -31.68
N PHE A 213 15.60 -19.83 -30.95
CA PHE A 213 16.68 -18.94 -31.38
C PHE A 213 18.01 -19.70 -31.54
N LEU A 214 18.42 -20.51 -30.57
CA LEU A 214 19.65 -21.29 -30.65
C LEU A 214 19.61 -22.37 -31.73
N LYS A 215 18.43 -22.95 -31.97
CA LYS A 215 18.24 -23.93 -33.04
C LYS A 215 18.31 -23.29 -34.42
N ALA A 216 17.75 -22.09 -34.58
CA ALA A 216 17.80 -21.33 -35.82
C ALA A 216 19.18 -20.74 -36.11
N SER A 217 19.92 -20.31 -35.08
CA SER A 217 21.25 -19.70 -35.23
C SER A 217 22.37 -20.70 -35.50
N SER A 218 22.12 -22.00 -35.31
CA SER A 218 23.10 -23.06 -35.61
C SER A 218 23.49 -23.05 -37.08
N GLU A 219 24.80 -23.08 -37.36
CA GLU A 219 25.31 -23.15 -38.74
C GLU A 219 25.00 -24.48 -39.44
N GLU A 220 24.81 -25.54 -38.66
CA GLU A 220 24.43 -26.86 -39.17
C GLU A 220 22.99 -26.91 -39.69
N ALA A 221 22.15 -25.92 -39.34
CA ALA A 221 20.76 -25.90 -39.71
C ALA A 221 20.57 -25.47 -41.19
N PRO A 222 19.78 -26.22 -41.99
CA PRO A 222 19.34 -25.75 -43.31
C PRO A 222 18.60 -24.43 -43.19
N ILE A 223 18.72 -23.56 -44.19
CA ILE A 223 18.12 -22.20 -44.19
C ILE A 223 16.61 -22.25 -43.94
N ARG A 224 15.89 -23.24 -44.48
CA ARG A 224 14.44 -23.42 -44.23
C ARG A 224 14.14 -23.66 -42.76
N VAL A 225 14.96 -24.48 -42.10
CA VAL A 225 14.86 -24.75 -40.66
C VAL A 225 15.18 -23.47 -39.89
N ALA A 226 16.26 -22.78 -40.24
CA ALA A 226 16.62 -21.51 -39.61
C ALA A 226 15.48 -20.49 -39.70
N VAL A 227 14.88 -20.28 -40.88
CA VAL A 227 13.75 -19.35 -41.06
C VAL A 227 12.54 -19.77 -40.22
N ASN A 228 12.11 -21.03 -40.29
CA ASN A 228 10.93 -21.49 -39.54
C ASN A 228 11.10 -21.34 -38.02
N TYR A 229 12.26 -21.73 -37.48
CA TYR A 229 12.54 -21.54 -36.06
C TYR A 229 12.76 -20.07 -35.69
N SER A 230 13.22 -19.22 -36.61
CA SER A 230 13.30 -17.77 -36.40
C SER A 230 11.92 -17.12 -36.31
N LEU A 231 10.96 -17.58 -37.12
CA LEU A 231 9.56 -17.14 -37.04
C LEU A 231 8.96 -17.51 -35.68
N LEU A 232 9.15 -18.78 -35.25
CA LEU A 232 8.69 -19.24 -33.94
C LEU A 232 9.38 -18.49 -32.79
N ALA A 233 10.68 -18.21 -32.90
CA ALA A 233 11.39 -17.39 -31.93
C ALA A 233 10.80 -15.97 -31.85
N GLY A 234 10.57 -15.32 -33.00
CA GLY A 234 9.95 -13.99 -33.07
C GLY A 234 8.54 -13.96 -32.48
N LEU A 235 7.71 -14.97 -32.75
CA LEU A 235 6.36 -15.10 -32.20
C LEU A 235 6.37 -15.34 -30.69
N SER A 236 7.23 -16.24 -30.19
CA SER A 236 7.39 -16.46 -28.75
C SER A 236 7.87 -15.20 -28.03
N MET A 237 8.79 -14.44 -28.65
CA MET A 237 9.29 -13.17 -28.12
C MET A 237 8.22 -12.06 -28.15
N ALA A 238 7.43 -11.98 -29.22
CA ALA A 238 6.29 -11.07 -29.32
C ALA A 238 5.26 -11.33 -28.21
N TYR A 239 4.92 -12.60 -27.98
CA TYR A 239 3.95 -12.97 -26.96
C TYR A 239 4.49 -12.78 -25.54
N LEU A 240 5.79 -13.01 -25.34
CA LEU A 240 6.48 -12.68 -24.09
C LEU A 240 6.40 -11.18 -23.79
N ALA A 241 6.63 -10.34 -24.79
CA ALA A 241 6.52 -8.88 -24.64
C ALA A 241 5.09 -8.40 -24.37
N ALA A 242 4.09 -9.14 -24.88
CA ALA A 242 2.68 -8.93 -24.57
C ALA A 242 2.28 -9.41 -23.17
N SER A 243 3.11 -10.22 -22.50
CA SER A 243 2.79 -10.84 -21.21
C SER A 243 3.56 -10.21 -20.05
N TRP A 244 4.84 -9.86 -20.21
CA TRP A 244 5.67 -9.41 -19.10
C TRP A 244 6.73 -8.39 -19.49
N GLY A 245 6.82 -7.30 -18.72
CA GLY A 245 7.75 -6.19 -18.98
C GLY A 245 9.24 -6.54 -18.94
N ALA A 246 9.63 -7.65 -18.30
CA ALA A 246 11.02 -8.10 -18.27
C ALA A 246 11.46 -8.80 -19.56
N PHE A 247 10.62 -8.86 -20.60
CA PHE A 247 10.98 -9.28 -21.96
C PHE A 247 12.24 -8.55 -22.51
N ARG A 248 12.55 -7.36 -21.99
CA ARG A 248 13.78 -6.62 -22.29
C ARG A 248 15.04 -7.41 -21.99
N TYR A 249 15.03 -8.25 -20.95
CA TYR A 249 16.17 -9.10 -20.58
C TYR A 249 16.51 -10.15 -21.66
N PRO A 250 15.60 -11.06 -22.08
CA PRO A 250 15.92 -12.04 -23.12
C PRO A 250 16.32 -11.41 -24.45
N LEU A 251 15.72 -10.27 -24.85
CA LEU A 251 16.18 -9.53 -26.04
C LEU A 251 17.62 -9.04 -25.90
N SER A 252 17.93 -8.40 -24.77
CA SER A 252 19.27 -7.87 -24.51
C SER A 252 20.31 -8.98 -24.39
N LEU A 253 19.95 -10.12 -23.80
CA LEU A 253 20.82 -11.29 -23.69
C LEU A 253 21.13 -11.88 -25.07
N VAL A 254 20.13 -12.03 -25.94
CA VAL A 254 20.34 -12.52 -27.31
C VAL A 254 21.16 -11.54 -28.14
N ALA A 255 20.97 -10.24 -27.94
CA ALA A 255 21.80 -9.20 -28.57
C ALA A 255 23.26 -9.28 -28.10
N LEU A 256 23.49 -9.37 -26.78
CA LEU A 256 24.82 -9.55 -26.20
C LEU A 256 25.49 -10.84 -26.70
N TYR A 257 24.74 -11.94 -26.71
CA TYR A 257 25.20 -13.22 -27.25
C TYR A 257 25.64 -13.10 -28.70
N SER A 258 24.80 -12.49 -29.54
CA SER A 258 25.09 -12.34 -30.97
C SER A 258 26.33 -11.48 -31.19
N LEU A 259 26.48 -10.39 -30.41
CA LEU A 259 27.66 -9.53 -30.42
C LEU A 259 28.94 -10.30 -30.02
N VAL A 260 28.90 -11.06 -28.92
CA VAL A 260 30.04 -11.87 -28.44
C VAL A 260 30.43 -12.94 -29.45
N ILE A 261 29.46 -13.61 -30.09
CA ILE A 261 29.74 -14.62 -31.12
C ILE A 261 30.45 -14.01 -32.34
N VAL A 262 30.07 -12.79 -32.74
CA VAL A 262 30.79 -12.06 -33.79
C VAL A 262 32.22 -11.74 -33.37
N PHE A 263 32.44 -11.25 -32.14
CA PHE A 263 33.80 -11.00 -31.63
C PHE A 263 34.65 -12.26 -31.54
N LEU A 264 34.05 -13.39 -31.18
CA LEU A 264 34.72 -14.70 -31.15
C LEU A 264 34.97 -15.27 -32.57
N ARG A 265 34.58 -14.56 -33.63
CA ARG A 265 34.68 -14.99 -35.04
C ARG A 265 34.00 -16.35 -35.29
N LYS A 266 32.96 -16.66 -34.51
CA LYS A 266 32.14 -17.88 -34.62
C LYS A 266 30.74 -17.60 -35.17
N GLY A 267 30.57 -16.44 -35.83
CA GLY A 267 29.30 -15.97 -36.38
C GLY A 267 29.13 -16.33 -37.86
N GLY A 268 27.93 -16.78 -38.20
CA GLY A 268 27.55 -17.17 -39.55
C GLY A 268 26.28 -16.47 -40.05
N ARG A 269 25.98 -16.67 -41.33
CA ARG A 269 24.80 -16.12 -42.01
C ARG A 269 23.48 -16.45 -41.30
N ASN A 270 23.39 -17.65 -40.71
CA ASN A 270 22.20 -18.10 -39.98
C ASN A 270 21.94 -17.23 -38.74
N LEU A 271 22.97 -16.72 -38.06
CA LEU A 271 22.81 -15.83 -36.91
C LEU A 271 22.18 -14.49 -37.32
N VAL A 272 22.65 -13.90 -38.42
CA VAL A 272 22.11 -12.62 -38.92
C VAL A 272 20.66 -12.76 -39.38
N LEU A 273 20.35 -13.83 -40.12
CA LEU A 273 18.98 -14.14 -40.53
C LEU A 273 18.07 -14.36 -39.32
N THR A 274 18.52 -15.14 -38.33
CA THR A 274 17.74 -15.44 -37.13
C THR A 274 17.48 -14.19 -36.31
N TYR A 275 18.51 -13.39 -36.06
CA TYR A 275 18.38 -12.14 -35.32
C TYR A 275 17.43 -11.16 -36.03
N GLY A 276 17.61 -10.94 -37.34
CA GLY A 276 16.77 -10.03 -38.12
C GLY A 276 15.30 -10.43 -38.17
N ILE A 277 14.99 -11.70 -38.47
CA ILE A 277 13.61 -12.19 -38.56
C ILE A 277 12.93 -12.15 -37.20
N SER A 278 13.60 -12.67 -36.16
CA SER A 278 13.06 -12.72 -34.81
C SER A 278 12.80 -11.32 -34.24
N LEU A 279 13.75 -10.40 -34.39
CA LEU A 279 13.61 -9.00 -33.97
C LEU A 279 12.54 -8.26 -34.76
N GLY A 280 12.49 -8.42 -36.09
CA GLY A 280 11.49 -7.77 -36.94
C GLY A 280 10.07 -8.12 -36.54
N ILE A 281 9.77 -9.40 -36.34
CA ILE A 281 8.44 -9.87 -35.89
C ILE A 281 8.13 -9.34 -34.49
N ALA A 282 9.10 -9.45 -33.57
CA ALA A 282 8.92 -9.01 -32.20
C ALA A 282 8.62 -7.50 -32.14
N LEU A 283 9.36 -6.66 -32.88
CA LEU A 283 9.14 -5.22 -32.94
C LEU A 283 7.79 -4.87 -33.55
N MET A 284 7.40 -5.51 -34.66
CA MET A 284 6.08 -5.26 -35.28
C MET A 284 4.94 -5.56 -34.31
N ALA A 285 5.03 -6.66 -33.57
CA ALA A 285 4.03 -7.00 -32.55
C ALA A 285 4.06 -6.05 -31.35
N MET A 286 5.25 -5.66 -30.88
CA MET A 286 5.40 -4.75 -29.73
C MET A 286 4.78 -3.38 -29.99
N LEU A 287 4.85 -2.87 -31.22
CA LEU A 287 4.24 -1.59 -31.60
C LEU A 287 2.71 -1.59 -31.46
N GLN A 288 2.07 -2.77 -31.55
CA GLN A 288 0.62 -2.91 -31.43
C GLN A 288 0.15 -3.02 -29.96
N ILE A 289 1.08 -3.19 -29.00
CA ILE A 289 0.74 -3.26 -27.58
C ILE A 289 0.57 -1.82 -27.07
N PRO A 290 -0.64 -1.39 -26.62
CA PRO A 290 -0.90 0.02 -26.29
C PRO A 290 0.04 0.61 -25.23
N ARG A 291 0.44 -0.20 -24.25
CA ARG A 291 1.42 0.16 -23.21
C ARG A 291 2.82 0.50 -23.75
N LEU A 292 3.26 -0.16 -24.83
CA LEU A 292 4.58 0.08 -25.44
C LEU A 292 4.48 1.15 -26.54
N GLY A 293 3.55 0.94 -27.48
CA GLY A 293 3.26 1.83 -28.60
C GLY A 293 4.51 2.30 -29.36
N TYR A 294 4.40 3.47 -29.99
CA TYR A 294 5.52 4.10 -30.69
C TYR A 294 6.60 4.65 -29.76
N ALA A 295 6.30 4.84 -28.48
CA ALA A 295 7.26 5.30 -27.49
C ALA A 295 8.42 4.29 -27.32
N PHE A 296 8.15 3.00 -27.52
CA PHE A 296 9.15 1.95 -27.39
C PHE A 296 10.29 2.04 -28.43
N LEU A 297 10.05 2.58 -29.63
CA LEU A 297 11.11 2.79 -30.63
C LEU A 297 12.12 3.86 -30.22
N LYS A 298 11.69 4.80 -29.37
CA LYS A 298 12.53 5.90 -28.87
C LYS A 298 13.39 5.46 -27.68
N GLU A 299 13.12 4.30 -27.09
CA GLU A 299 13.85 3.79 -25.93
C GLU A 299 15.29 3.41 -26.33
N TRP A 300 16.27 3.81 -25.50
CA TRP A 300 17.68 3.46 -25.72
C TRP A 300 17.92 1.96 -25.89
N THR A 301 17.15 1.13 -25.17
CA THR A 301 17.23 -0.33 -25.25
C THR A 301 16.91 -0.85 -26.64
N THR A 302 15.85 -0.35 -27.27
CA THR A 302 15.42 -0.74 -28.62
C THR A 302 16.44 -0.29 -29.67
N LEU A 303 16.97 0.93 -29.54
CA LEU A 303 18.00 1.43 -30.45
C LEU A 303 19.28 0.61 -30.37
N ALA A 304 19.67 0.16 -29.17
CA ALA A 304 20.80 -0.75 -29.01
C ALA A 304 20.58 -2.10 -29.73
N LEU A 305 19.36 -2.66 -29.71
CA LEU A 305 19.04 -3.89 -30.44
C LEU A 305 19.19 -3.71 -31.96
N ILE A 306 18.68 -2.59 -32.50
CA ILE A 306 18.84 -2.25 -33.92
C ILE A 306 20.33 -2.02 -34.25
N GLY A 307 21.08 -1.39 -33.36
CA GLY A 307 22.53 -1.21 -33.50
C GLY A 307 23.28 -2.54 -33.57
N VAL A 308 22.91 -3.52 -32.73
CA VAL A 308 23.49 -4.87 -32.80
C VAL A 308 23.14 -5.55 -34.13
N PHE A 309 21.90 -5.43 -34.63
CA PHE A 309 21.56 -5.95 -35.97
C PHE A 309 22.44 -5.34 -37.07
N ALA A 310 22.69 -4.02 -37.01
CA ALA A 310 23.60 -3.36 -37.94
C ALA A 310 25.02 -3.94 -37.85
N VAL A 311 25.57 -4.12 -36.64
CA VAL A 311 26.89 -4.76 -36.44
C VAL A 311 26.93 -6.17 -37.02
N LEU A 312 25.88 -6.96 -36.84
CA LEU A 312 25.79 -8.30 -37.43
C LEU A 312 25.83 -8.24 -38.96
N GLY A 313 25.02 -7.37 -39.58
CA GLY A 313 25.01 -7.17 -41.03
C GLY A 313 26.36 -6.70 -41.58
N ILE A 314 27.01 -5.77 -40.89
CA ILE A 314 28.36 -5.27 -41.23
C ILE A 314 29.38 -6.39 -41.15
N SER A 315 29.32 -7.21 -40.10
CA SER A 315 30.26 -8.32 -39.92
C SER A 315 30.17 -9.35 -41.07
N GLU A 316 28.95 -9.64 -41.56
CA GLU A 316 28.78 -10.49 -42.75
C GLU A 316 29.25 -9.80 -44.03
N PHE A 317 28.92 -8.52 -44.22
CA PHE A 317 29.38 -7.76 -45.40
C PHE A 317 30.90 -7.63 -45.44
N SER A 318 31.56 -7.51 -44.28
CA SER A 318 33.02 -7.45 -44.16
C SER A 318 33.71 -8.71 -44.68
N LYS A 319 33.01 -9.86 -44.77
CA LYS A 319 33.55 -11.09 -45.38
C LYS A 319 33.80 -10.94 -46.89
N ILE A 320 33.16 -9.97 -47.55
CA ILE A 320 33.38 -9.64 -48.96
C ILE A 320 34.73 -8.93 -49.17
N VAL A 321 35.17 -8.15 -48.17
CA VAL A 321 36.44 -7.41 -48.23
C VAL A 321 37.60 -8.35 -47.91
N LYS A 322 38.57 -8.51 -48.82
CA LYS A 322 39.68 -9.46 -48.67
C LYS A 322 40.79 -8.97 -47.73
N THR A 323 41.02 -7.66 -47.65
CA THR A 323 42.12 -7.04 -46.86
C THR A 323 41.71 -6.73 -45.42
N GLU A 324 42.52 -7.13 -44.44
CA GLU A 324 42.26 -6.84 -43.01
C GLU A 324 42.20 -5.33 -42.70
N LEU A 325 43.02 -4.51 -43.37
CA LEU A 325 42.98 -3.04 -43.24
C LEU A 325 41.66 -2.45 -43.79
N GLY A 326 41.16 -3.02 -44.89
CA GLY A 326 39.85 -2.67 -45.47
C GLY A 326 38.67 -3.09 -44.59
N LYS A 327 38.76 -4.25 -43.92
CA LYS A 327 37.75 -4.68 -42.94
C LYS A 327 37.73 -3.76 -41.73
N ALA A 328 38.90 -3.44 -41.18
CA ALA A 328 39.02 -2.58 -40.00
C ALA A 328 38.51 -1.16 -40.30
N SER A 329 38.87 -0.58 -41.45
CA SER A 329 38.38 0.75 -41.86
C SER A 329 36.88 0.78 -42.14
N LEU A 330 36.32 -0.27 -42.74
CA LEU A 330 34.87 -0.40 -42.94
C LEU A 330 34.11 -0.47 -41.60
N ILE A 331 34.57 -1.32 -40.68
CA ILE A 331 33.97 -1.45 -39.35
C ILE A 331 34.07 -0.13 -38.58
N ALA A 332 35.25 0.52 -38.59
CA ALA A 332 35.47 1.80 -37.92
C ALA A 332 34.61 2.93 -38.51
N SER A 333 34.49 2.99 -39.83
CA SER A 333 33.67 4.01 -40.51
C SER A 333 32.20 3.87 -40.16
N ILE A 334 31.66 2.64 -40.17
CA ILE A 334 30.25 2.42 -39.86
C ILE A 334 29.99 2.60 -38.36
N ALA A 335 30.91 2.18 -37.49
CA ALA A 335 30.83 2.47 -36.06
C ALA A 335 30.82 3.99 -35.78
N ALA A 336 31.65 4.76 -36.48
CA ALA A 336 31.66 6.22 -36.38
C ALA A 336 30.34 6.85 -36.87
N VAL A 337 29.77 6.36 -37.97
CA VAL A 337 28.45 6.82 -38.48
C VAL A 337 27.34 6.50 -37.49
N LEU A 338 27.30 5.28 -36.93
CA LEU A 338 26.31 4.89 -35.93
C LEU A 338 26.45 5.70 -34.64
N ALA A 339 27.69 5.96 -34.19
CA ALA A 339 27.95 6.79 -33.02
C ALA A 339 27.53 8.26 -33.24
N ALA A 340 27.86 8.84 -34.41
CA ALA A 340 27.46 10.20 -34.78
C ALA A 340 25.93 10.33 -34.90
N ALA A 341 25.27 9.37 -35.55
CA ALA A 341 23.82 9.33 -35.67
C ALA A 341 23.15 9.22 -34.28
N SER A 342 23.66 8.35 -33.41
CA SER A 342 23.13 8.19 -32.04
C SER A 342 23.33 9.45 -31.21
N TYR A 343 24.48 10.12 -31.32
CA TYR A 343 24.77 11.38 -30.64
C TYR A 343 23.84 12.51 -31.12
N LEU A 344 23.62 12.63 -32.43
CA LEU A 344 22.71 13.62 -33.00
C LEU A 344 21.26 13.36 -32.54
N LEU A 345 20.80 12.12 -32.60
CA LEU A 345 19.45 11.74 -32.14
C LEU A 345 19.26 11.97 -30.64
N PHE A 346 20.30 11.76 -29.83
CA PHE A 346 20.29 12.07 -28.41
C PHE A 346 20.19 13.58 -28.17
N ARG A 347 21.00 14.39 -28.89
CA ARG A 347 20.97 15.87 -28.79
C ARG A 347 19.65 16.47 -29.24
N MET A 348 18.95 15.84 -30.20
CA MET A 348 17.63 16.24 -30.66
C MET A 348 16.50 15.86 -29.69
N GLY A 349 16.80 15.16 -28.58
CA GLY A 349 15.80 14.74 -27.59
C GLY A 349 14.86 13.65 -28.10
N VAL A 350 15.19 12.98 -29.21
CA VAL A 350 14.38 11.90 -29.79
C VAL A 350 14.52 10.61 -28.98
N ILE A 351 15.69 10.38 -28.38
CA ILE A 351 15.99 9.20 -27.57
C ILE A 351 15.57 9.43 -26.12
N SER A 352 14.69 8.57 -25.61
CA SER A 352 14.26 8.60 -24.21
C SER A 352 15.25 7.92 -23.28
N SER A 353 15.37 8.43 -22.05
CA SER A 353 16.17 7.79 -21.00
C SER A 353 15.54 6.49 -20.52
N LEU A 354 16.38 5.58 -20.01
CA LEU A 354 15.92 4.31 -19.44
C LEU A 354 14.97 4.57 -18.24
N ALA A 355 13.87 3.81 -18.16
CA ALA A 355 12.94 3.95 -17.04
C ALA A 355 13.63 3.67 -15.69
N GLY A 356 13.26 4.44 -14.66
CA GLY A 356 13.93 4.46 -13.35
C GLY A 356 14.10 3.09 -12.67
N LYS A 357 13.10 2.20 -12.82
CA LYS A 357 13.15 0.84 -12.26
C LYS A 357 14.28 0.00 -12.90
N PHE A 358 14.50 0.10 -14.21
CA PHE A 358 15.58 -0.63 -14.89
C PHE A 358 16.96 -0.02 -14.60
N SER A 359 17.06 1.31 -14.45
CA SER A 359 18.31 1.93 -14.02
C SER A 359 18.71 1.53 -12.59
N ALA A 360 17.73 1.34 -11.68
CA ALA A 360 17.99 0.91 -10.30
C ALA A 360 18.48 -0.55 -10.21
N VAL A 361 18.15 -1.38 -11.22
CA VAL A 361 18.67 -2.74 -11.36
C VAL A 361 20.13 -2.72 -11.83
N LEU A 362 20.44 -1.86 -12.81
CA LEU A 362 21.80 -1.68 -13.34
C LEU A 362 22.75 -1.02 -12.35
N ASN A 363 22.27 -0.05 -11.57
CA ASN A 363 23.04 0.61 -10.53
C ASN A 363 22.25 0.65 -9.21
N PRO A 364 22.56 -0.24 -8.25
CA PRO A 364 21.92 -0.27 -6.94
C PRO A 364 21.99 1.06 -6.16
N GLY A 365 23.03 1.88 -6.39
CA GLY A 365 23.22 3.15 -5.67
C GLY A 365 22.14 4.20 -5.96
N ILE A 366 21.50 4.15 -7.13
CA ILE A 366 20.43 5.09 -7.52
C ILE A 366 19.11 4.77 -6.79
N ARG A 367 18.95 3.54 -6.29
CA ARG A 367 17.71 3.06 -5.66
C ARG A 367 17.36 3.81 -4.38
N ALA A 368 18.36 4.24 -3.61
CA ALA A 368 18.18 5.01 -2.39
C ALA A 368 17.46 6.36 -2.64
N ALA A 369 17.52 6.88 -3.87
CA ALA A 369 16.82 8.08 -4.28
C ALA A 369 15.36 7.83 -4.72
N MET A 370 14.87 6.58 -4.72
CA MET A 370 13.53 6.20 -5.17
C MET A 370 12.78 5.39 -4.08
N PRO A 371 12.23 6.05 -3.04
CA PRO A 371 11.63 5.37 -1.89
C PRO A 371 10.50 4.39 -2.23
N LEU A 372 9.67 4.70 -3.22
CA LEU A 372 8.57 3.84 -3.67
C LEU A 372 9.07 2.54 -4.31
N VAL A 373 10.23 2.57 -4.97
CA VAL A 373 10.86 1.37 -5.52
C VAL A 373 11.56 0.60 -4.41
N GLU A 374 12.22 1.29 -3.48
CA GLU A 374 12.92 0.69 -2.34
C GLU A 374 11.96 0.02 -1.33
N SER A 375 10.72 0.51 -1.19
CA SER A 375 9.75 0.01 -0.23
C SER A 375 9.27 -1.41 -0.53
N VAL A 376 9.32 -1.84 -1.79
CA VAL A 376 8.93 -3.18 -2.21
C VAL A 376 10.00 -4.18 -1.73
N ALA A 377 9.61 -5.12 -0.87
CA ALA A 377 10.53 -6.10 -0.30
C ALA A 377 11.32 -6.89 -1.37
N GLU A 378 10.68 -7.15 -2.51
CA GLU A 378 11.27 -7.86 -3.66
C GLU A 378 12.41 -7.10 -4.35
N HIS A 379 12.46 -5.78 -4.22
CA HIS A 379 13.48 -4.94 -4.82
C HIS A 379 14.70 -4.76 -3.92
N ARG A 380 14.82 -5.50 -2.82
CA ARG A 380 16.02 -5.45 -1.98
C ARG A 380 17.18 -6.21 -2.63
N PRO A 381 18.44 -5.83 -2.34
CA PRO A 381 19.60 -6.62 -2.74
C PRO A 381 19.56 -8.02 -2.12
N GLY A 382 19.99 -9.02 -2.89
CA GLY A 382 20.10 -10.39 -2.41
C GLY A 382 21.29 -10.55 -1.47
N THR A 383 21.05 -11.17 -0.32
CA THR A 383 22.14 -11.60 0.56
C THR A 383 22.63 -12.97 0.11
N TRP A 384 23.87 -13.33 0.43
CA TRP A 384 24.36 -14.70 0.20
C TRP A 384 23.42 -15.75 0.81
N ALA A 385 22.91 -15.47 2.03
CA ALA A 385 21.99 -16.37 2.72
C ALA A 385 20.69 -16.58 1.94
N SER A 386 20.09 -15.52 1.36
CA SER A 386 18.85 -15.66 0.58
C SER A 386 19.07 -16.44 -0.72
N ILE A 387 20.17 -16.18 -1.43
CA ILE A 387 20.49 -16.91 -2.67
C ILE A 387 20.77 -18.40 -2.35
N PHE A 388 21.51 -18.69 -1.27
CA PHE A 388 21.76 -20.07 -0.84
C PHE A 388 20.48 -20.79 -0.40
N TYR A 389 19.57 -20.09 0.27
CA TYR A 389 18.27 -20.66 0.69
C TYR A 389 17.40 -21.06 -0.53
N GLU A 390 17.46 -20.29 -1.62
CA GLU A 390 16.66 -20.56 -2.83
C GLU A 390 17.27 -21.64 -3.74
N PHE A 391 18.60 -21.71 -3.84
CA PHE A 391 19.28 -22.57 -4.82
C PHE A 391 20.05 -23.75 -4.21
N GLY A 392 20.43 -23.68 -2.93
CA GLY A 392 21.17 -24.73 -2.24
C GLY A 392 22.41 -25.19 -3.01
N ALA A 393 22.50 -26.51 -3.25
CA ALA A 393 23.63 -27.13 -3.93
C ALA A 393 23.75 -26.75 -5.42
N LEU A 394 22.68 -26.23 -6.04
CA LEU A 394 22.69 -25.83 -7.46
C LEU A 394 23.65 -24.68 -7.75
N ILE A 395 23.96 -23.84 -6.76
CA ILE A 395 24.97 -22.78 -6.95
C ILE A 395 26.33 -23.40 -7.26
N PHE A 396 26.73 -24.39 -6.46
CA PHE A 396 28.03 -25.05 -6.62
C PHE A 396 28.08 -25.90 -7.90
N LEU A 397 27.01 -26.63 -8.20
CA LEU A 397 26.90 -27.39 -9.45
C LEU A 397 26.89 -26.45 -10.67
N GLY A 398 26.25 -25.29 -10.58
CA GLY A 398 26.29 -24.25 -11.61
C GLY A 398 27.70 -23.76 -11.90
N ILE A 399 28.53 -23.57 -10.87
CA ILE A 399 29.96 -23.21 -11.02
C ILE A 399 30.73 -24.27 -11.80
N PHE A 400 30.54 -25.55 -11.48
CA PHE A 400 31.12 -26.65 -12.27
C PHE A 400 30.57 -26.68 -13.70
N GLY A 401 29.31 -26.32 -13.89
CA GLY A 401 28.67 -26.17 -15.20
C GLY A 401 29.40 -25.13 -16.06
N PHE A 402 29.72 -23.96 -15.50
CA PHE A 402 30.53 -22.94 -16.20
C PHE A 402 31.88 -23.51 -16.64
N TYR A 403 32.58 -24.22 -15.75
CA TYR A 403 33.87 -24.82 -16.06
C TYR A 403 33.79 -25.79 -17.25
N PHE A 404 32.82 -26.72 -17.24
CA PHE A 404 32.67 -27.70 -18.32
C PHE A 404 32.26 -27.06 -19.65
N LEU A 405 31.39 -26.04 -19.63
CA LEU A 405 30.99 -25.33 -20.84
C LEU A 405 32.12 -24.47 -21.40
N ALA A 406 32.88 -23.79 -20.55
CA ALA A 406 34.03 -22.98 -20.96
C ALA A 406 35.10 -23.85 -21.65
N ARG A 407 35.29 -25.09 -21.19
CA ARG A 407 36.22 -26.03 -21.83
C ARG A 407 35.77 -26.48 -23.22
N LYS A 408 34.46 -26.60 -23.47
CA LYS A 408 33.90 -27.00 -24.78
C LYS A 408 33.86 -25.85 -25.78
N GLY A 409 33.47 -24.65 -25.33
CA GLY A 409 33.54 -23.42 -26.11
C GLY A 409 32.68 -23.39 -27.39
N ARG A 410 31.59 -24.17 -27.49
CA ARG A 410 30.68 -24.12 -28.65
C ARG A 410 29.80 -22.86 -28.58
N PRO A 411 29.24 -22.37 -29.70
CA PRO A 411 28.36 -21.20 -29.68
C PRO A 411 27.21 -21.31 -28.69
N LYS A 412 26.59 -22.48 -28.56
CA LYS A 412 25.51 -22.74 -27.58
C LYS A 412 26.00 -22.68 -26.12
N ASP A 413 27.26 -23.06 -25.88
CA ASP A 413 27.87 -23.02 -24.55
C ASP A 413 28.12 -21.56 -24.13
N VAL A 414 28.56 -20.71 -25.06
CA VAL A 414 28.75 -19.26 -24.84
C VAL A 414 27.43 -18.59 -24.44
N PHE A 415 26.31 -18.95 -25.07
CA PHE A 415 24.99 -18.43 -24.71
C PHE A 415 24.66 -18.73 -23.23
N LEU A 416 24.82 -19.98 -22.79
CA LEU A 416 24.54 -20.34 -21.40
C LEU A 416 25.48 -19.69 -20.40
N ILE A 417 26.76 -19.49 -20.77
CA ILE A 417 27.71 -18.78 -19.91
C ILE A 417 27.25 -17.33 -19.71
N LEU A 418 26.87 -16.64 -20.79
CA LEU A 418 26.35 -15.27 -20.71
C LEU A 418 25.02 -15.22 -19.94
N PHE A 419 24.14 -16.19 -20.16
CA PHE A 419 22.88 -16.30 -19.44
C PHE A 419 23.12 -16.46 -17.92
N GLY A 420 24.01 -17.36 -17.52
CA GLY A 420 24.38 -17.57 -16.12
C GLY A 420 25.03 -16.36 -15.45
N ILE A 421 26.00 -15.71 -16.10
CA ILE A 421 26.72 -14.56 -15.52
C ILE A 421 25.79 -13.34 -15.37
N THR A 422 25.05 -13.01 -16.44
CA THR A 422 24.17 -11.84 -16.42
C THR A 422 22.99 -12.03 -15.47
N SER A 423 22.39 -13.22 -15.44
CA SER A 423 21.29 -13.50 -14.51
C SER A 423 21.74 -13.49 -13.05
N ALA A 424 22.94 -14.00 -12.73
CA ALA A 424 23.52 -13.92 -11.39
C ALA A 424 23.77 -12.48 -10.94
N TYR A 425 24.25 -11.61 -11.83
CA TYR A 425 24.43 -10.18 -11.51
C TYR A 425 23.10 -9.52 -11.17
N PHE A 426 22.08 -9.75 -12.00
CA PHE A 426 20.75 -9.18 -11.80
C PHE A 426 20.06 -9.72 -10.54
N ALA A 427 20.15 -11.02 -10.26
CA ALA A 427 19.65 -11.63 -9.04
C ALA A 427 20.36 -11.12 -7.78
N SER A 428 21.65 -10.77 -7.88
CA SER A 428 22.39 -10.16 -6.76
C SER A 428 21.92 -8.72 -6.47
N SER A 429 21.56 -7.98 -7.52
CA SER A 429 21.04 -6.61 -7.41
C SER A 429 19.61 -6.55 -6.87
N PHE A 430 18.74 -7.48 -7.30
CA PHE A 430 17.31 -7.57 -6.94
C PHE A 430 16.96 -9.03 -6.62
N VAL A 431 16.48 -9.30 -5.40
CA VAL A 431 16.04 -10.65 -5.00
C VAL A 431 14.95 -11.19 -5.92
N ARG A 432 14.01 -10.36 -6.41
CA ARG A 432 12.98 -10.80 -7.38
C ARG A 432 13.56 -11.49 -8.63
N LEU A 433 14.76 -11.08 -9.05
CA LEU A 433 15.37 -11.57 -10.29
C LEU A 433 16.08 -12.91 -10.13
N THR A 434 16.08 -13.53 -8.93
CA THR A 434 16.48 -14.93 -8.75
C THR A 434 15.67 -15.87 -9.64
N LEU A 435 14.43 -15.49 -9.96
CA LEU A 435 13.58 -16.19 -10.90
C LEU A 435 14.18 -16.31 -12.30
N LEU A 436 14.85 -15.25 -12.79
CA LEU A 436 15.55 -15.28 -14.09
C LEU A 436 16.85 -16.09 -14.02
N MET A 437 17.49 -16.13 -12.85
CA MET A 437 18.67 -16.94 -12.57
C MET A 437 18.33 -18.44 -12.48
N SER A 438 17.11 -18.80 -12.04
CA SER A 438 16.68 -20.19 -11.86
C SER A 438 16.88 -21.07 -13.09
N PRO A 439 16.30 -20.76 -14.28
CA PRO A 439 16.49 -21.60 -15.45
C PRO A 439 17.95 -21.68 -15.92
N ALA A 440 18.74 -20.61 -15.77
CA ALA A 440 20.15 -20.60 -16.15
C ALA A 440 20.97 -21.57 -15.28
N PHE A 441 20.86 -21.43 -13.95
CA PHE A 441 21.63 -22.24 -13.01
C PHE A 441 21.18 -23.69 -12.97
N VAL A 442 19.89 -23.95 -13.21
CA VAL A 442 19.38 -25.31 -13.36
C VAL A 442 20.01 -26.02 -14.55
N ILE A 443 20.07 -25.37 -15.73
CA ILE A 443 20.67 -25.97 -16.92
C ILE A 443 22.19 -26.14 -16.74
N LEU A 444 22.87 -25.15 -16.15
CA LEU A 444 24.29 -25.26 -15.82
C LEU A 444 24.56 -26.43 -14.85
N SER A 445 23.72 -26.58 -13.82
CA SER A 445 23.80 -27.69 -12.87
C SER A 445 23.52 -29.03 -13.55
N ALA A 446 22.55 -29.08 -14.46
CA ALA A 446 22.25 -30.27 -15.24
C ALA A 446 23.43 -30.70 -16.13
N VAL A 447 24.13 -29.73 -16.74
CA VAL A 447 25.38 -30.00 -17.48
C VAL A 447 26.43 -30.58 -16.53
N ALA A 448 26.63 -29.97 -15.36
CA ALA A 448 27.60 -30.47 -14.37
C ALA A 448 27.28 -31.88 -13.91
N VAL A 449 26.04 -32.16 -13.51
CA VAL A 449 25.59 -33.51 -13.11
C VAL A 449 25.80 -34.51 -14.24
N ASN A 450 25.44 -34.16 -15.47
CA ASN A 450 25.60 -35.06 -16.61
C ASN A 450 27.08 -35.34 -16.94
N GLU A 451 27.97 -34.34 -16.86
CA GLU A 451 29.41 -34.54 -17.09
C GLU A 451 30.07 -35.30 -15.94
N LEU A 452 29.67 -35.06 -14.68
CA LEU A 452 30.17 -35.79 -13.51
C LEU A 452 29.67 -37.24 -13.46
N ALA A 453 28.48 -37.51 -13.99
CA ALA A 453 27.91 -38.86 -14.04
C ALA A 453 28.55 -39.74 -15.13
N LYS A 454 29.13 -39.17 -16.20
CA LYS A 454 29.69 -39.96 -17.32
C LYS A 454 30.77 -40.95 -16.88
N PRO A 455 31.84 -40.55 -16.14
CA PRO A 455 32.84 -41.51 -15.69
C PRO A 455 32.24 -42.64 -14.84
N SER A 456 31.32 -42.32 -13.94
CA SER A 456 30.62 -43.30 -13.10
C SER A 456 29.79 -44.29 -13.91
N LEU A 457 29.09 -43.79 -14.94
CA LEU A 457 28.30 -44.60 -15.86
C LEU A 457 29.18 -45.48 -16.77
N ASP A 458 30.36 -45.00 -17.17
CA ASP A 458 31.31 -45.78 -17.96
C ASP A 458 31.92 -46.93 -17.14
N ILE A 459 32.22 -46.70 -15.86
CA ILE A 459 32.62 -47.75 -14.89
C ILE A 459 31.51 -48.79 -14.74
N LEU A 460 30.25 -48.35 -14.58
CA LEU A 460 29.09 -49.23 -14.44
C LEU A 460 28.83 -50.10 -15.67
N LYS A 461 29.03 -49.54 -16.87
CA LYS A 461 28.83 -50.22 -18.15
C LYS A 461 30.00 -51.11 -18.57
N GLU A 462 31.04 -51.22 -17.74
CA GLU A 462 32.29 -51.92 -18.07
C GLU A 462 32.87 -51.48 -19.43
N LYS A 463 32.64 -50.24 -19.84
CA LYS A 463 33.29 -49.74 -21.05
C LYS A 463 34.77 -49.66 -20.73
N VAL A 464 35.58 -50.44 -21.46
CA VAL A 464 37.03 -50.42 -21.33
C VAL A 464 37.51 -49.01 -21.62
N ILE A 465 37.80 -48.25 -20.57
CA ILE A 465 38.60 -47.04 -20.67
C ILE A 465 39.97 -47.57 -21.12
N LEU A 466 40.34 -47.35 -22.38
CA LEU A 466 41.67 -47.68 -22.89
C LEU A 466 42.60 -46.49 -22.58
N PRO A 467 43.42 -46.48 -21.52
CA PRO A 467 44.60 -45.65 -21.51
C PRO A 467 45.72 -46.40 -22.22
N LYS A 468 46.19 -45.87 -23.35
CA LYS A 468 47.53 -46.17 -23.86
C LYS A 468 48.55 -45.56 -22.88
N ARG A 469 48.83 -46.26 -21.76
CA ARG A 469 50.06 -46.28 -20.93
C ARG A 469 49.77 -46.31 -19.42
N LYS A 470 50.37 -47.35 -18.80
CA LYS A 470 50.54 -47.69 -17.38
C LYS A 470 49.28 -48.06 -16.57
N ALA A 471 49.45 -49.13 -15.80
CA ALA A 471 48.44 -49.87 -15.06
C ALA A 471 47.52 -48.98 -14.21
N VAL A 472 46.21 -49.03 -14.50
CA VAL A 472 45.17 -48.43 -13.66
C VAL A 472 44.47 -49.59 -12.94
N MET A 473 44.42 -49.54 -11.60
CA MET A 473 43.59 -50.43 -10.79
C MET A 473 42.16 -50.45 -11.35
N ARG A 474 41.61 -51.64 -11.61
CA ARG A 474 40.19 -51.78 -11.96
C ARG A 474 39.36 -51.29 -10.78
N VAL A 475 38.77 -50.11 -10.90
CA VAL A 475 37.84 -49.55 -9.92
C VAL A 475 36.55 -50.38 -10.00
N GLY A 476 36.10 -50.94 -8.88
CA GLY A 476 34.87 -51.75 -8.81
C GLY A 476 33.60 -50.93 -9.13
N LYS A 477 32.53 -51.60 -9.59
CA LYS A 477 31.22 -50.97 -9.88
C LYS A 477 30.66 -50.15 -8.72
N GLU A 478 31.02 -50.53 -7.51
CA GLU A 478 30.62 -49.89 -6.24
C GLU A 478 31.01 -48.41 -6.20
N TYR A 479 32.18 -48.01 -6.72
CA TYR A 479 32.60 -46.60 -6.75
C TYR A 479 31.78 -45.77 -7.75
N GLY A 480 31.34 -46.38 -8.86
CA GLY A 480 30.42 -45.77 -9.81
C GLY A 480 29.05 -45.50 -9.20
N VAL A 481 28.52 -46.46 -8.42
CA VAL A 481 27.27 -46.27 -7.68
C VAL A 481 27.43 -45.25 -6.55
N ALA A 482 28.51 -45.34 -5.77
CA ALA A 482 28.78 -44.46 -4.64
C ALA A 482 28.89 -42.99 -5.07
N SER A 483 29.58 -42.70 -6.18
CA SER A 483 29.68 -41.34 -6.72
C SER A 483 28.32 -40.76 -7.16
N LEU A 484 27.47 -41.55 -7.81
CA LEU A 484 26.10 -41.14 -8.16
C LEU A 484 25.24 -40.91 -6.90
N MET A 485 25.41 -41.76 -5.88
CA MET A 485 24.71 -41.62 -4.60
C MET A 485 25.13 -40.34 -3.85
N ILE A 486 26.41 -39.99 -3.86
CA ILE A 486 26.91 -38.75 -3.27
C ILE A 486 26.27 -37.52 -3.95
N ILE A 487 26.18 -37.52 -5.29
CA ILE A 487 25.52 -36.44 -6.03
C ILE A 487 24.04 -36.34 -5.63
N LEU A 488 23.35 -37.47 -5.51
CA LEU A 488 21.94 -37.50 -5.08
C LEU A 488 21.76 -36.97 -3.65
N ILE A 489 22.59 -37.42 -2.70
CA ILE A 489 22.57 -36.97 -1.31
C ILE A 489 22.86 -35.47 -1.22
N ALA A 490 23.80 -34.94 -2.00
CA ALA A 490 24.10 -33.52 -2.04
C ALA A 490 22.91 -32.67 -2.55
N LEU A 491 22.05 -33.23 -3.39
CA LEU A 491 20.84 -32.57 -3.89
C LEU A 491 19.65 -32.66 -2.92
N MET A 492 19.63 -33.62 -2.00
CA MET A 492 18.50 -33.84 -1.08
C MET A 492 18.09 -32.60 -0.27
N PRO A 493 19.02 -31.82 0.33
CA PRO A 493 18.65 -30.58 1.01
C PRO A 493 17.95 -29.59 0.08
N THR A 494 18.41 -29.48 -1.17
CA THR A 494 17.81 -28.59 -2.18
C THR A 494 16.38 -29.02 -2.50
N PHE A 495 16.15 -30.32 -2.71
CA PHE A 495 14.80 -30.85 -2.97
C PHE A 495 13.88 -30.71 -1.76
N TYR A 496 14.41 -30.86 -0.55
CA TYR A 496 13.66 -30.62 0.69
C TYR A 496 13.21 -29.17 0.82
N TYR A 497 14.11 -28.19 0.62
CA TYR A 497 13.75 -26.77 0.66
C TYR A 497 12.76 -26.39 -0.44
N ALA A 498 12.92 -26.92 -1.65
CA ALA A 498 11.96 -26.69 -2.75
C ALA A 498 10.57 -27.25 -2.42
N THR A 499 10.49 -28.43 -1.81
CA THR A 499 9.21 -29.03 -1.37
C THR A 499 8.58 -28.22 -0.25
N ARG A 500 9.38 -27.70 0.70
CA ARG A 500 8.89 -26.82 1.77
C ARG A 500 8.36 -25.49 1.23
N SER A 501 9.05 -24.91 0.25
CA SER A 501 8.60 -23.71 -0.47
C SER A 501 7.29 -23.97 -1.22
N ALA A 502 7.18 -25.12 -1.89
CA ALA A 502 5.94 -25.57 -2.55
C ALA A 502 4.76 -25.75 -1.58
N TYR A 503 5.03 -26.07 -0.32
CA TYR A 503 4.03 -26.25 0.73
C TYR A 503 3.59 -24.95 1.41
N SER A 504 4.13 -23.80 1.02
CA SER A 504 3.78 -22.51 1.62
C SER A 504 2.28 -22.16 1.45
N PRO A 505 1.64 -21.55 2.45
CA PRO A 505 0.25 -21.12 2.35
C PRO A 505 0.09 -19.96 1.38
N THR A 506 -1.09 -19.84 0.77
CA THR A 506 -1.44 -18.70 -0.08
C THR A 506 -1.59 -17.43 0.77
N THR A 507 -1.13 -16.30 0.25
CA THR A 507 -1.01 -15.03 1.02
C THR A 507 -2.33 -14.59 1.63
N ILE A 508 -3.46 -14.71 0.92
CA ILE A 508 -4.78 -14.32 1.44
C ILE A 508 -5.27 -15.26 2.55
N ALA A 509 -4.91 -16.56 2.50
CA ALA A 509 -5.35 -17.54 3.49
C ALA A 509 -4.74 -17.27 4.88
N THR A 510 -3.60 -16.59 4.94
CA THR A 510 -2.93 -16.18 6.19
C THR A 510 -2.90 -14.67 6.38
N SER A 511 -3.74 -13.90 5.67
CA SER A 511 -3.79 -12.43 5.78
C SER A 511 -2.43 -11.75 5.61
N SER A 512 -1.59 -12.24 4.69
CA SER A 512 -0.21 -11.80 4.44
C SER A 512 0.79 -12.03 5.58
N ILE A 513 0.45 -12.90 6.54
CA ILE A 513 1.38 -13.30 7.60
C ILE A 513 2.16 -14.53 7.12
N PRO A 514 3.51 -14.50 7.13
CA PRO A 514 4.35 -15.58 6.61
C PRO A 514 4.48 -16.74 7.62
N VAL A 515 3.36 -17.21 8.16
CA VAL A 515 3.28 -18.33 9.09
C VAL A 515 2.54 -19.45 8.40
N ALA A 516 3.10 -20.67 8.45
CA ALA A 516 2.38 -21.88 8.06
C ALA A 516 1.54 -22.35 9.27
N PRO A 517 0.20 -22.22 9.24
CA PRO A 517 -0.65 -22.71 10.32
C PRO A 517 -0.44 -24.21 10.53
N SER A 518 -0.49 -24.69 11.77
CA SER A 518 -0.40 -26.12 12.08
C SER A 518 -1.79 -26.67 12.39
N GLY A 519 -2.22 -27.73 11.71
CA GLY A 519 -3.54 -28.33 11.90
C GLY A 519 -4.70 -27.42 11.42
N ASP A 520 -5.81 -27.42 12.16
CA ASP A 520 -7.03 -26.65 11.82
C ASP A 520 -6.91 -25.12 12.04
N GLU A 521 -5.73 -24.61 12.38
CA GLU A 521 -5.48 -23.16 12.58
C GLU A 521 -5.54 -22.33 11.28
N ILE A 522 -5.84 -22.91 10.13
CA ILE A 522 -5.94 -22.19 8.84
C ILE A 522 -7.00 -21.08 8.92
N VAL A 523 -8.16 -21.39 9.50
CA VAL A 523 -9.28 -20.43 9.66
C VAL A 523 -8.88 -19.27 10.58
N LYS A 524 -7.93 -19.51 11.49
CA LYS A 524 -7.49 -18.52 12.47
C LYS A 524 -6.92 -17.27 11.80
N TYR A 525 -6.29 -17.35 10.63
CA TYR A 525 -5.57 -16.22 10.02
C TYR A 525 -6.28 -15.59 8.81
N GLN A 526 -7.59 -15.78 8.66
CA GLN A 526 -8.37 -15.29 7.51
C GLN A 526 -9.00 -13.89 7.72
N ASP A 527 -8.40 -13.06 8.59
CA ASP A 527 -8.88 -11.71 8.92
C ASP A 527 -9.14 -10.81 7.70
N TRP A 528 -8.24 -10.81 6.70
CA TRP A 528 -8.42 -10.04 5.46
C TRP A 528 -9.61 -10.56 4.63
N LEU A 529 -9.76 -11.87 4.49
CA LEU A 529 -10.87 -12.45 3.74
C LEU A 529 -12.22 -12.09 4.39
N HIS A 530 -12.31 -12.21 5.71
CA HIS A 530 -13.52 -11.82 6.45
C HIS A 530 -13.82 -10.33 6.31
N ALA A 531 -12.81 -9.47 6.41
CA ALA A 531 -12.99 -8.03 6.24
C ALA A 531 -13.46 -7.67 4.82
N LEU A 532 -12.89 -8.30 3.78
CA LEU A 532 -13.26 -8.05 2.38
C LEU A 532 -14.68 -8.52 2.08
N LEU A 533 -15.09 -9.69 2.58
CA LEU A 533 -16.45 -10.18 2.44
C LEU A 533 -17.46 -9.33 3.23
N TRP A 534 -17.09 -8.89 4.44
CA TRP A 534 -17.90 -7.96 5.20
C TRP A 534 -18.08 -6.63 4.44
N MET A 535 -16.99 -6.08 3.89
CA MET A 535 -17.04 -4.85 3.10
C MET A 535 -17.94 -5.01 1.86
N ARG A 536 -17.87 -6.16 1.19
CA ARG A 536 -18.72 -6.46 0.03
C ARG A 536 -20.20 -6.41 0.36
N ASN A 537 -20.59 -7.02 1.47
CA ASN A 537 -21.99 -7.27 1.81
C ASN A 537 -22.64 -6.14 2.64
N ASN A 538 -21.85 -5.31 3.32
CA ASN A 538 -22.36 -4.31 4.28
C ASN A 538 -22.10 -2.86 3.85
N LEU A 539 -21.11 -2.59 2.99
CA LEU A 539 -20.87 -1.23 2.51
C LEU A 539 -21.70 -0.91 1.27
N PRO A 540 -22.13 0.36 1.09
CA PRO A 540 -22.76 0.82 -0.14
C PRO A 540 -21.92 0.53 -1.39
N GLU A 541 -22.56 0.35 -2.55
CA GLU A 541 -21.87 0.03 -3.81
C GLU A 541 -20.88 1.13 -4.25
N ASP A 542 -21.20 2.39 -3.98
CA ASP A 542 -20.37 3.55 -4.30
C ASP A 542 -19.32 3.86 -3.22
N ALA A 543 -19.23 3.05 -2.16
CA ALA A 543 -18.31 3.28 -1.06
C ALA A 543 -16.85 3.27 -1.54
N VAL A 544 -16.16 4.34 -1.18
CA VAL A 544 -14.74 4.57 -1.44
C VAL A 544 -13.95 4.18 -0.19
N VAL A 545 -13.08 3.19 -0.33
CA VAL A 545 -12.24 2.65 0.75
C VAL A 545 -10.81 3.13 0.58
N MET A 546 -10.32 3.88 1.56
CA MET A 546 -8.91 4.27 1.66
C MET A 546 -8.13 3.19 2.41
N SER A 547 -7.02 2.74 1.83
CA SER A 547 -6.08 1.81 2.45
C SER A 547 -4.66 2.17 2.02
N TRP A 548 -3.67 1.49 2.59
CA TRP A 548 -2.35 1.46 1.95
C TRP A 548 -2.43 0.80 0.57
N TRP A 549 -1.52 1.17 -0.35
CA TRP A 549 -1.60 0.79 -1.76
C TRP A 549 -1.50 -0.72 -2.00
N ASP A 550 -0.83 -1.46 -1.10
CA ASP A 550 -0.69 -2.91 -1.15
C ASP A 550 -2.03 -3.64 -1.31
N TYR A 551 -3.09 -3.16 -0.66
CA TYR A 551 -4.38 -3.87 -0.53
C TYR A 551 -5.40 -3.50 -1.61
N GLY A 552 -5.09 -2.55 -2.50
CA GLY A 552 -6.05 -2.00 -3.45
C GLY A 552 -6.66 -3.04 -4.39
N TYR A 553 -5.87 -4.01 -4.86
CA TYR A 553 -6.39 -5.10 -5.71
C TYR A 553 -7.35 -6.02 -4.97
N TRP A 554 -7.10 -6.32 -3.70
CA TRP A 554 -8.03 -7.12 -2.90
C TRP A 554 -9.36 -6.41 -2.68
N ILE A 555 -9.32 -5.12 -2.37
CA ILE A 555 -10.53 -4.29 -2.18
C ILE A 555 -11.37 -4.26 -3.47
N THR A 556 -10.74 -4.01 -4.62
CA THR A 556 -11.47 -3.92 -5.90
C THR A 556 -11.95 -5.28 -6.41
N ALA A 557 -11.18 -6.36 -6.25
CA ALA A 557 -11.51 -7.67 -6.83
C ALA A 557 -12.38 -8.55 -5.92
N ILE A 558 -12.19 -8.49 -4.60
CA ILE A 558 -12.94 -9.33 -3.64
C ILE A 558 -14.09 -8.56 -3.03
N ALA A 559 -13.82 -7.36 -2.48
CA ALA A 559 -14.83 -6.56 -1.81
C ALA A 559 -15.75 -5.80 -2.79
N ASP A 560 -15.32 -5.68 -4.05
CA ASP A 560 -16.04 -4.95 -5.10
C ASP A 560 -16.39 -3.52 -4.66
N LYS A 561 -15.36 -2.81 -4.21
CA LYS A 561 -15.42 -1.40 -3.73
C LYS A 561 -14.32 -0.57 -4.37
N ARG A 562 -14.52 0.75 -4.38
CA ARG A 562 -13.57 1.69 -4.99
C ARG A 562 -12.35 1.87 -4.09
N SER A 563 -11.15 1.80 -4.66
CA SER A 563 -9.88 2.02 -3.95
C SER A 563 -9.21 3.33 -4.40
N LEU A 564 -8.52 4.00 -3.47
CA LEU A 564 -7.74 5.21 -3.80
C LEU A 564 -6.43 4.86 -4.49
N ALA A 565 -5.76 3.79 -4.10
CA ALA A 565 -4.51 3.37 -4.71
C ALA A 565 -4.43 1.85 -4.74
N ASP A 566 -3.64 1.32 -5.68
CA ASP A 566 -3.41 -0.11 -5.85
C ASP A 566 -1.91 -0.43 -6.08
N ASN A 567 -1.61 -1.73 -6.15
CA ASN A 567 -0.27 -2.26 -6.38
C ASN A 567 0.36 -1.84 -7.72
N GLY A 568 -0.43 -1.30 -8.65
CA GLY A 568 0.05 -0.78 -9.93
C GLY A 568 0.94 0.45 -9.77
N THR A 569 0.84 1.18 -8.65
CA THR A 569 1.65 2.36 -8.31
C THR A 569 1.75 3.40 -9.44
N ILE A 570 0.66 3.63 -10.18
CA ILE A 570 0.66 4.44 -11.40
C ILE A 570 0.80 5.95 -11.13
N ASN A 571 0.34 6.43 -9.96
CA ASN A 571 0.44 7.83 -9.55
C ASN A 571 1.10 7.95 -8.16
N ALA A 572 2.40 8.28 -8.15
CA ALA A 572 3.18 8.42 -6.92
C ALA A 572 2.71 9.59 -6.04
N THR A 573 2.20 10.68 -6.63
CA THR A 573 1.72 11.85 -5.89
C THR A 573 0.52 11.50 -5.03
N GLN A 574 -0.43 10.73 -5.57
CA GLN A 574 -1.59 10.29 -4.80
C GLN A 574 -1.21 9.33 -3.67
N ILE A 575 -0.27 8.40 -3.89
CA ILE A 575 0.25 7.54 -2.82
C ILE A 575 0.92 8.40 -1.73
N ALA A 576 1.67 9.42 -2.10
CA ALA A 576 2.29 10.34 -1.15
C ALA A 576 1.25 11.13 -0.34
N ILE A 577 0.13 11.53 -0.97
CA ILE A 577 -1.01 12.15 -0.26
C ILE A 577 -1.65 11.17 0.73
N ILE A 578 -1.87 9.91 0.35
CA ILE A 578 -2.39 8.85 1.25
C ILE A 578 -1.44 8.67 2.44
N ALA A 579 -0.13 8.61 2.18
CA ALA A 579 0.91 8.49 3.19
C ALA A 579 0.90 9.67 4.17
N CYS A 580 0.88 10.92 3.66
CA CYS A 580 0.76 12.11 4.48
C CYS A 580 -0.53 12.12 5.28
N THR A 581 -1.64 11.65 4.72
CA THR A 581 -2.94 11.57 5.39
C THR A 581 -2.88 10.61 6.57
N PHE A 582 -2.34 9.38 6.39
CA PHE A 582 -2.15 8.41 7.49
C PHE A 582 -1.24 8.94 8.61
N LEU A 583 -0.24 9.74 8.26
CA LEU A 583 0.71 10.32 9.22
C LEU A 583 0.32 11.71 9.71
N SER A 584 -0.87 12.20 9.36
CA SER A 584 -1.41 13.51 9.78
C SER A 584 -2.34 13.37 10.99
N ASN A 585 -2.59 14.48 11.69
CA ASN A 585 -3.68 14.55 12.68
C ASN A 585 -5.04 14.68 11.97
N GLU A 586 -6.15 14.57 12.71
CA GLU A 586 -7.51 14.66 12.15
C GLU A 586 -7.78 16.00 11.47
N THR A 587 -7.22 17.10 12.01
CA THR A 587 -7.36 18.46 11.45
C THR A 587 -6.91 18.54 9.99
N TRP A 588 -5.85 17.84 9.61
CA TRP A 588 -5.34 17.83 8.23
C TRP A 588 -5.81 16.62 7.43
N ALA A 589 -5.99 15.46 8.06
CA ALA A 589 -6.36 14.24 7.37
C ALA A 589 -7.82 14.26 6.87
N ILE A 590 -8.77 14.72 7.70
CA ILE A 590 -10.20 14.68 7.36
C ILE A 590 -10.56 15.56 6.15
N PRO A 591 -10.04 16.80 5.99
CA PRO A 591 -10.25 17.57 4.76
C PRO A 591 -9.75 16.88 3.49
N VAL A 592 -8.61 16.18 3.58
CA VAL A 592 -8.07 15.41 2.46
C VAL A 592 -8.97 14.21 2.16
N MET A 593 -9.38 13.44 3.17
CA MET A 593 -10.34 12.34 2.98
C MET A 593 -11.64 12.82 2.33
N LYS A 594 -12.15 13.98 2.75
CA LYS A 594 -13.36 14.61 2.18
C LYS A 594 -13.19 14.95 0.70
N ARG A 595 -12.04 15.50 0.31
CA ARG A 595 -11.73 15.84 -1.10
C ARG A 595 -11.78 14.62 -2.02
N TYR A 596 -11.36 13.46 -1.52
CA TYR A 596 -11.35 12.19 -2.26
C TYR A 596 -12.64 11.40 -2.06
N ASN A 597 -13.67 11.98 -1.42
CA ASN A 597 -14.93 11.31 -1.09
C ASN A 597 -14.74 9.98 -0.37
N VAL A 598 -13.72 9.87 0.50
CA VAL A 598 -13.46 8.64 1.27
C VAL A 598 -14.65 8.38 2.19
N THR A 599 -15.21 7.18 2.14
CA THR A 599 -16.30 6.77 3.02
C THR A 599 -15.80 5.91 4.18
N HIS A 600 -14.81 5.05 3.90
CA HIS A 600 -14.26 4.10 4.86
C HIS A 600 -12.74 4.04 4.75
N VAL A 601 -12.08 3.67 5.84
CA VAL A 601 -10.63 3.43 5.91
C VAL A 601 -10.39 2.01 6.41
N ALA A 602 -9.62 1.22 5.65
CA ALA A 602 -9.20 -0.11 6.06
C ALA A 602 -7.73 -0.08 6.50
N VAL A 603 -7.45 -0.63 7.68
CA VAL A 603 -6.10 -0.69 8.27
C VAL A 603 -5.79 -2.13 8.66
N PHE A 604 -4.60 -2.59 8.29
CA PHE A 604 -4.06 -3.87 8.75
C PHE A 604 -2.93 -3.68 9.77
N VAL A 605 -3.05 -4.35 10.90
CA VAL A 605 -2.10 -4.26 12.01
C VAL A 605 -1.89 -5.63 12.62
N THR A 606 -0.63 -6.00 12.81
CA THR A 606 -0.28 -7.31 13.40
C THR A 606 0.32 -7.13 14.78
N TRP A 607 -0.37 -7.62 15.81
CA TRP A 607 0.01 -7.39 17.20
C TRP A 607 -0.25 -8.60 18.11
N THR A 608 0.37 -8.59 19.28
CA THR A 608 0.18 -9.54 20.37
C THR A 608 0.38 -8.85 21.71
N ARG A 609 -0.07 -9.47 22.80
CA ARG A 609 0.20 -8.99 24.17
C ARG A 609 1.44 -9.68 24.71
N ASP A 610 2.34 -8.91 25.30
CA ASP A 610 3.44 -9.48 26.07
C ASP A 610 2.94 -10.04 27.42
N GLU A 611 3.82 -10.75 28.14
CA GLU A 611 3.53 -11.35 29.44
C GLU A 611 3.10 -10.33 30.51
N LYS A 612 3.39 -9.04 30.30
CA LYS A 612 3.03 -7.92 31.18
C LYS A 612 1.80 -7.15 30.68
N GLY A 613 1.14 -7.61 29.63
CA GLY A 613 -0.04 -7.00 29.02
C GLY A 613 0.25 -5.83 28.05
N GLY A 614 1.52 -5.55 27.76
CA GLY A 614 1.96 -4.55 26.80
C GLY A 614 1.74 -4.96 25.34
N ILE A 615 1.53 -4.00 24.44
CA ILE A 615 1.33 -4.26 23.02
C ILE A 615 2.69 -4.49 22.35
N ARG A 616 2.83 -5.62 21.66
CA ARG A 616 3.99 -5.94 20.82
C ARG A 616 3.53 -6.21 19.39
N TYR A 617 4.19 -5.57 18.42
CA TYR A 617 3.88 -5.72 17.01
C TYR A 617 4.69 -6.84 16.34
N TYR A 618 4.07 -7.59 15.43
CA TYR A 618 4.76 -8.59 14.60
C TYR A 618 5.46 -7.95 13.39
N GLY A 619 4.98 -6.81 12.92
CA GLY A 619 5.66 -6.00 11.90
C GLY A 619 5.30 -6.31 10.45
N TYR A 620 4.13 -6.88 10.19
CA TYR A 620 3.70 -7.27 8.83
C TYR A 620 2.68 -6.30 8.19
N GLY A 621 1.99 -5.47 8.98
CA GLY A 621 1.02 -4.50 8.50
C GLY A 621 1.51 -3.06 8.53
N GLU A 622 0.56 -2.13 8.58
CA GLU A 622 0.78 -0.69 8.68
C GLU A 622 1.58 -0.31 9.95
N ASP A 623 1.57 -1.17 10.98
CA ASP A 623 2.39 -1.06 12.19
C ASP A 623 3.90 -1.03 11.94
N ASN A 624 4.35 -1.57 10.82
CA ASN A 624 5.74 -1.48 10.37
C ASN A 624 5.88 -0.74 9.05
N LYS A 625 4.83 -0.63 8.23
CA LYS A 625 4.93 0.08 6.94
C LYS A 625 4.87 1.61 7.06
N TRP A 626 4.46 2.16 8.20
CA TRP A 626 4.37 3.61 8.41
C TRP A 626 5.68 4.37 8.13
N TYR A 627 6.86 3.77 8.32
CA TYR A 627 8.12 4.47 8.00
C TYR A 627 8.31 4.64 6.48
N TRP A 628 7.78 3.73 5.67
CA TRP A 628 7.73 3.90 4.21
C TRP A 628 6.75 4.99 3.83
N MET A 629 5.61 5.07 4.52
CA MET A 629 4.68 6.20 4.36
C MET A 629 5.41 7.52 4.62
N ALA A 630 6.22 7.59 5.68
CA ALA A 630 7.00 8.78 6.01
C ALA A 630 8.03 9.12 4.92
N LYS A 631 8.76 8.11 4.39
CA LYS A 631 9.72 8.32 3.30
C LYS A 631 9.05 8.75 1.99
N ILE A 632 7.92 8.16 1.63
CA ILE A 632 7.20 8.45 0.37
C ILE A 632 6.50 9.81 0.44
N GLY A 633 5.90 10.14 1.59
CA GLY A 633 5.24 11.42 1.82
C GLY A 633 6.20 12.59 2.01
N ASN A 634 7.49 12.35 2.22
CA ASN A 634 8.46 13.41 2.55
C ASN A 634 8.60 14.44 1.42
N GLY A 635 8.40 15.72 1.75
CA GLY A 635 8.44 16.83 0.81
C GLY A 635 7.14 17.03 0.02
N THR A 636 6.08 16.30 0.33
CA THR A 636 4.78 16.45 -0.34
C THR A 636 4.10 17.73 0.12
N SER A 637 3.55 18.49 -0.83
CA SER A 637 2.73 19.67 -0.54
C SER A 637 1.25 19.42 -0.81
N ILE A 638 0.42 19.76 0.17
CA ILE A 638 -1.04 19.66 0.15
C ILE A 638 -1.58 21.01 0.59
N ASP A 639 -2.30 21.71 -0.29
CA ASP A 639 -2.97 23.00 0.01
C ASP A 639 -2.03 24.09 0.56
N GLY A 640 -0.80 24.16 0.04
CA GLY A 640 0.21 25.13 0.49
C GLY A 640 0.86 24.79 1.84
N LEU A 641 0.53 23.64 2.42
CA LEU A 641 1.26 23.01 3.52
C LEU A 641 2.27 22.02 2.93
N THR A 642 3.50 22.00 3.44
CA THR A 642 4.54 21.03 3.07
C THR A 642 4.83 20.13 4.25
N PHE A 643 4.73 18.82 4.03
CA PHE A 643 4.95 17.79 5.03
C PHE A 643 6.35 17.21 4.89
N ASN A 644 7.17 17.38 5.92
CA ASN A 644 8.52 16.82 5.97
C ASN A 644 8.66 15.88 7.16
N PHE A 645 9.29 14.73 6.93
CA PHE A 645 9.48 13.69 7.94
C PHE A 645 10.97 13.46 8.19
N TYR A 646 11.38 13.52 9.45
CA TYR A 646 12.77 13.38 9.86
C TYR A 646 12.93 12.28 10.89
N GLN A 647 13.98 11.48 10.71
CA GLN A 647 14.43 10.53 11.72
C GLN A 647 15.45 11.21 12.64
N ARG A 648 15.16 11.26 13.94
CA ARG A 648 16.07 11.79 14.97
C ARG A 648 16.54 10.65 15.86
N ARG A 649 17.85 10.42 15.90
CA ARG A 649 18.47 9.42 16.79
C ARG A 649 18.93 10.11 18.07
N LEU A 650 18.27 9.78 19.17
CA LEU A 650 18.68 10.09 20.54
C LEU A 650 19.46 8.87 21.08
N LYS A 651 20.29 9.04 22.11
CA LYS A 651 21.28 8.03 22.59
C LYS A 651 20.72 6.59 22.62
N ASP A 652 19.49 6.41 23.13
CA ASP A 652 18.83 5.10 23.25
C ASP A 652 17.48 4.99 22.51
N GLU A 653 17.12 5.97 21.68
CA GLU A 653 15.80 6.00 21.02
C GLU A 653 15.87 6.61 19.62
N VAL A 654 15.18 5.97 18.67
CA VAL A 654 14.91 6.55 17.35
C VAL A 654 13.49 7.11 17.36
N ARG A 655 13.37 8.43 17.14
CA ARG A 655 12.07 9.10 16.98
C ARG A 655 11.89 9.58 15.55
N PHE A 656 10.65 9.55 15.09
CA PHE A 656 10.26 10.15 13.82
C PHE A 656 9.42 11.38 14.08
N ILE A 657 9.81 12.48 13.44
CA ILE A 657 9.23 13.80 13.64
C ILE A 657 8.63 14.27 12.33
N ARG A 658 7.40 14.79 12.40
CA ARG A 658 6.71 15.46 11.30
C ARG A 658 6.81 16.96 11.50
N ILE A 659 7.37 17.64 10.51
CA ILE A 659 7.40 19.10 10.43
C ILE A 659 6.46 19.52 9.31
N VAL A 660 5.48 20.36 9.66
CA VAL A 660 4.58 20.97 8.68
C VAL A 660 4.94 22.44 8.53
N SER A 661 5.16 22.88 7.30
CA SER A 661 5.48 24.27 6.98
C SER A 661 4.51 24.86 5.97
N SER A 662 4.31 26.17 5.99
CA SER A 662 3.62 26.92 4.94
C SER A 662 4.43 28.17 4.59
N GLY A 663 4.65 28.40 3.29
CA GLY A 663 5.48 29.52 2.83
C GLY A 663 6.89 29.55 3.44
N GLY A 664 7.46 28.38 3.75
CA GLY A 664 8.78 28.25 4.39
C GLY A 664 8.80 28.44 5.91
N LYS A 665 7.68 28.81 6.56
CA LYS A 665 7.58 28.92 8.03
C LYS A 665 7.04 27.64 8.63
N MET A 666 7.64 27.18 9.73
CA MET A 666 7.18 26.02 10.48
C MET A 666 5.89 26.34 11.23
N ILE A 667 4.87 25.51 11.03
CA ILE A 667 3.55 25.61 11.69
C ILE A 667 3.45 24.58 12.81
N ALA A 668 3.97 23.37 12.59
CA ALA A 668 3.88 22.28 13.55
C ALA A 668 5.13 21.39 13.54
N ASN A 669 5.40 20.78 14.70
CA ASN A 669 6.55 19.93 14.95
C ASN A 669 6.15 18.82 15.94
N ASP A 670 5.67 17.70 15.40
CA ASP A 670 5.07 16.63 16.19
C ASP A 670 5.91 15.35 16.09
N THR A 671 6.01 14.61 17.19
CA THR A 671 6.56 13.25 17.17
C THR A 671 5.46 12.29 16.70
N ILE A 672 5.72 11.59 15.58
CA ILE A 672 4.75 10.68 14.95
C ILE A 672 5.03 9.21 15.25
N ALA A 673 6.26 8.85 15.63
CA ALA A 673 6.60 7.51 16.08
C ALA A 673 7.82 7.52 17.01
N GLY A 674 7.88 6.56 17.92
CA GLY A 674 8.98 6.36 18.88
C GLY A 674 9.15 4.90 19.26
N LYS A 675 9.67 4.63 20.46
CA LYS A 675 9.93 3.25 20.94
C LYS A 675 8.69 2.34 20.94
N SER A 676 7.51 2.90 21.20
CA SER A 676 6.24 2.16 21.29
C SER A 676 5.54 1.97 19.93
N GLY A 677 6.19 2.35 18.83
CA GLY A 677 5.60 2.36 17.49
C GLY A 677 5.03 3.72 17.10
N ILE A 678 4.02 3.71 16.22
CA ILE A 678 3.36 4.92 15.73
C ILE A 678 2.50 5.55 16.85
N ALA A 679 2.56 6.88 16.95
CA ALA A 679 1.84 7.65 17.97
C ALA A 679 0.38 7.94 17.56
N ASP A 680 -0.49 8.08 18.55
CA ASP A 680 -1.90 8.47 18.43
C ASP A 680 -2.11 9.93 17.98
N THR A 681 -1.04 10.72 17.91
CA THR A 681 -0.99 12.03 17.24
C THR A 681 -1.20 11.94 15.72
N THR A 682 -1.09 10.73 15.16
CA THR A 682 -1.40 10.42 13.77
C THR A 682 -2.73 9.68 13.67
N ILE A 683 -3.45 9.87 12.56
CA ILE A 683 -4.73 9.17 12.33
C ILE A 683 -4.52 7.66 12.25
N LEU A 684 -3.39 7.19 11.68
CA LEU A 684 -3.05 5.78 11.64
C LEU A 684 -2.81 5.20 13.04
N GLY A 685 -2.01 5.87 13.87
CA GLY A 685 -1.79 5.42 15.26
C GLY A 685 -3.07 5.46 16.10
N LYS A 686 -3.90 6.49 15.91
CA LYS A 686 -5.22 6.59 16.54
C LYS A 686 -6.13 5.41 16.15
N MET A 687 -6.25 5.11 14.85
CA MET A 687 -7.02 3.95 14.36
C MET A 687 -6.48 2.61 14.89
N ILE A 688 -5.16 2.44 14.99
CA ILE A 688 -4.58 1.22 15.55
C ILE A 688 -4.95 1.08 17.03
N MET A 689 -4.80 2.13 17.84
CA MET A 689 -5.10 2.09 19.27
C MET A 689 -6.59 1.89 19.55
N MET A 690 -7.47 2.54 18.80
CA MET A 690 -8.92 2.36 18.88
C MET A 690 -9.35 0.91 18.63
N GLY A 691 -8.73 0.22 17.68
CA GLY A 691 -9.07 -1.18 17.35
C GLY A 691 -8.46 -2.20 18.31
N ILE A 692 -7.22 -1.97 18.76
CA ILE A 692 -6.53 -2.88 19.68
C ILE A 692 -7.11 -2.76 21.09
N SER A 693 -7.27 -1.54 21.59
CA SER A 693 -7.75 -1.24 22.94
C SER A 693 -8.90 -0.22 22.90
N PRO A 694 -10.13 -0.68 22.62
CA PRO A 694 -11.31 0.19 22.59
C PRO A 694 -11.45 1.02 23.88
N GLY A 695 -11.73 2.32 23.74
CA GLY A 695 -11.85 3.27 24.84
C GLY A 695 -10.53 3.89 25.32
N SER A 696 -9.36 3.47 24.81
CA SER A 696 -8.08 4.10 25.15
C SER A 696 -7.88 5.47 24.47
N VAL A 697 -8.40 5.62 23.26
CA VAL A 697 -8.36 6.83 22.45
C VAL A 697 -9.71 6.99 21.76
N GLU A 698 -10.20 8.22 21.64
CA GLU A 698 -11.44 8.52 20.92
C GLU A 698 -11.21 9.44 19.70
N SER A 699 -12.15 9.35 18.77
CA SER A 699 -12.25 10.19 17.58
C SER A 699 -13.69 10.59 17.38
N ASP A 700 -13.93 11.86 17.06
CA ASP A 700 -15.25 12.34 16.62
C ASP A 700 -15.48 12.14 15.12
N TYR A 701 -14.42 11.79 14.38
CA TYR A 701 -14.42 11.69 12.91
C TYR A 701 -14.32 10.25 12.40
N LEU A 702 -14.01 9.28 13.27
CA LEU A 702 -13.82 7.88 12.90
C LEU A 702 -14.65 6.97 13.80
N GLU A 703 -15.44 6.12 13.18
CA GLU A 703 -16.23 5.09 13.85
C GLU A 703 -15.74 3.71 13.43
N ASN A 704 -15.35 2.85 14.38
CA ASN A 704 -14.99 1.46 14.06
C ASN A 704 -16.27 0.67 13.74
N VAL A 705 -16.42 0.26 12.49
CA VAL A 705 -17.61 -0.47 12.00
C VAL A 705 -17.36 -1.96 11.82
N PHE A 706 -16.09 -2.37 11.75
CA PHE A 706 -15.70 -3.78 11.68
C PHE A 706 -14.32 -4.01 12.29
N THR A 707 -14.22 -5.08 13.06
CA THR A 707 -12.97 -5.59 13.61
C THR A 707 -12.92 -7.09 13.37
N SER A 708 -11.84 -7.57 12.76
CA SER A 708 -11.64 -8.99 12.48
C SER A 708 -11.43 -9.81 13.77
N ALA A 709 -11.50 -11.15 13.67
CA ALA A 709 -11.44 -12.04 14.83
C ALA A 709 -10.16 -11.87 15.67
N ASN A 710 -8.99 -11.75 15.03
CA ASN A 710 -7.73 -11.47 15.74
C ASN A 710 -7.47 -9.97 15.95
N ARG A 711 -8.41 -9.11 15.55
CA ARG A 711 -8.24 -7.65 15.50
C ARG A 711 -7.02 -7.23 14.67
N PHE A 712 -6.81 -7.92 13.55
CA PHE A 712 -5.74 -7.59 12.61
C PHE A 712 -6.20 -6.66 11.50
N VAL A 713 -7.44 -6.81 11.03
CA VAL A 713 -8.02 -5.91 10.03
C VAL A 713 -9.14 -5.11 10.68
N LEU A 714 -9.03 -3.80 10.56
CA LEU A 714 -9.93 -2.82 11.15
C LEU A 714 -10.52 -1.98 10.02
N VAL A 715 -11.84 -1.78 10.02
CA VAL A 715 -12.52 -0.90 9.08
C VAL A 715 -13.22 0.21 9.85
N TYR A 716 -12.90 1.44 9.47
CA TYR A 716 -13.45 2.65 10.05
C TYR A 716 -14.34 3.36 9.05
N LYS A 717 -15.50 3.84 9.49
CA LYS A 717 -16.32 4.79 8.74
C LYS A 717 -15.85 6.21 9.05
N VAL A 718 -15.69 7.01 8.00
CA VAL A 718 -15.29 8.42 8.12
C VAL A 718 -16.54 9.28 8.28
N LEU A 719 -16.58 10.07 9.34
CA LEU A 719 -17.69 10.95 9.67
C LEU A 719 -17.29 12.41 9.36
N TYR A 720 -18.05 13.03 8.45
CA TYR A 720 -17.83 14.43 8.08
C TYR A 720 -18.76 15.34 8.87
N LEU A 721 -18.31 15.75 10.06
CA LEU A 721 -19.08 16.60 10.97
C LEU A 721 -19.48 17.93 10.30
N LYS A 722 -20.76 18.27 10.38
CA LYS A 722 -21.33 19.54 9.94
C LYS A 722 -21.09 20.63 11.00
N SER A 723 -20.99 21.89 10.58
CA SER A 723 -20.98 23.04 11.50
C SER A 723 -22.41 23.52 11.69
N ALA A 724 -22.88 23.69 12.93
CA ALA A 724 -24.18 24.29 13.19
C ALA A 724 -24.05 25.79 13.48
N ASP A 725 -25.08 26.54 13.16
CA ASP A 725 -25.17 27.96 13.46
C ASP A 725 -25.88 28.15 14.80
N LEU A 726 -25.17 28.75 15.76
CA LEU A 726 -25.69 29.06 17.08
C LEU A 726 -25.72 30.58 17.29
N THR A 727 -26.90 31.09 17.59
CA THR A 727 -27.13 32.53 17.80
C THR A 727 -27.55 32.79 19.23
N LEU A 728 -27.11 33.91 19.80
CA LEU A 728 -27.49 34.39 21.13
C LEU A 728 -27.93 35.85 21.01
N GLU A 729 -28.98 36.22 21.73
CA GLU A 729 -29.46 37.59 21.93
C GLU A 729 -29.84 37.81 23.39
N LEU A 730 -29.28 38.85 24.01
CA LEU A 730 -29.60 39.27 25.37
C LEU A 730 -30.60 40.42 25.37
N SER A 731 -31.62 40.32 26.23
CA SER A 731 -32.58 41.40 26.46
C SER A 731 -33.05 41.39 27.92
N PRO A 732 -32.85 42.47 28.70
CA PRO A 732 -32.10 43.71 28.39
C PRO A 732 -30.57 43.50 28.48
N ARG A 733 -29.77 44.37 27.85
CA ARG A 733 -28.28 44.33 27.93
C ARG A 733 -27.69 45.14 29.09
N SER A 734 -28.51 45.98 29.73
CA SER A 734 -28.13 46.70 30.95
C SER A 734 -29.29 46.63 31.92
N ILE A 735 -29.01 46.15 33.12
CA ILE A 735 -29.98 45.93 34.19
C ILE A 735 -29.38 46.36 35.53
N SER A 736 -30.21 46.55 36.56
CA SER A 736 -29.75 46.72 37.94
C SER A 736 -29.81 45.41 38.71
N TYR A 737 -28.96 45.26 39.73
CA TYR A 737 -29.00 44.09 40.60
C TYR A 737 -30.40 43.85 41.16
N GLY A 738 -30.90 42.62 40.99
CA GLY A 738 -32.27 42.22 41.33
C GLY A 738 -33.20 42.04 40.13
N GLU A 739 -32.88 42.64 38.98
CA GLU A 739 -33.60 42.44 37.73
C GLU A 739 -33.13 41.16 37.00
N SER A 740 -33.99 40.60 36.15
CA SER A 740 -33.70 39.40 35.36
C SER A 740 -33.29 39.78 33.93
N VAL A 741 -32.33 39.04 33.37
CA VAL A 741 -31.97 39.11 31.95
C VAL A 741 -32.45 37.85 31.24
N ALA A 742 -32.96 38.00 30.02
CA ALA A 742 -33.28 36.89 29.14
C ALA A 742 -32.18 36.69 28.09
N ALA A 743 -31.73 35.44 27.94
CA ALA A 743 -30.95 34.98 26.79
C ALA A 743 -31.84 34.15 25.88
N SER A 744 -32.03 34.62 24.65
CA SER A 744 -32.75 33.89 23.61
C SER A 744 -31.85 33.60 22.42
N GLY A 745 -32.13 32.54 21.68
CA GLY A 745 -31.32 32.18 20.52
C GLY A 745 -31.90 31.06 19.69
N ARG A 746 -31.19 30.69 18.63
CA ARG A 746 -31.52 29.58 17.72
C ARG A 746 -30.29 28.73 17.42
N LEU A 747 -30.53 27.42 17.33
CA LEU A 747 -29.60 26.43 16.83
C LEU A 747 -30.14 25.84 15.51
N THR A 748 -29.40 26.03 14.43
CA THR A 748 -29.77 25.55 13.09
C THR A 748 -28.62 24.79 12.43
N SER A 749 -28.96 23.89 11.51
CA SER A 749 -28.02 23.28 10.59
C SER A 749 -27.42 24.34 9.65
N PRO A 750 -26.30 24.06 8.96
CA PRO A 750 -25.76 25.00 7.97
C PRO A 750 -26.67 25.22 6.76
N GLU A 751 -27.67 24.36 6.56
CA GLU A 751 -28.74 24.51 5.57
C GLU A 751 -29.96 25.30 6.12
N GLY A 752 -29.92 25.74 7.38
CA GLY A 752 -30.96 26.54 8.03
C GLY A 752 -32.06 25.73 8.73
N GLU A 753 -31.94 24.41 8.79
CA GLU A 753 -32.94 23.53 9.43
C GLU A 753 -32.82 23.60 10.97
N PRO A 754 -33.92 23.69 11.74
CA PRO A 754 -33.86 23.75 13.19
C PRO A 754 -33.37 22.43 13.79
N ILE A 755 -32.49 22.51 14.81
CA ILE A 755 -32.00 21.32 15.54
C ILE A 755 -32.71 21.24 16.91
N PRO A 756 -33.70 20.34 17.08
CA PRO A 756 -34.55 20.31 18.27
C PRO A 756 -33.96 19.48 19.42
N GLU A 757 -34.43 19.76 20.64
CA GLU A 757 -34.18 18.97 21.86
C GLU A 757 -32.69 18.82 22.25
N LYS A 758 -31.83 19.77 21.84
CA LYS A 758 -30.41 19.79 22.19
C LYS A 758 -30.11 20.74 23.34
N GLU A 759 -29.20 20.35 24.23
CA GLU A 759 -28.79 21.18 25.37
C GLU A 759 -27.74 22.22 24.98
N ILE A 760 -28.11 23.48 25.12
CA ILE A 760 -27.24 24.65 24.98
C ILE A 760 -26.76 25.07 26.36
N ILE A 761 -25.46 25.34 26.47
CA ILE A 761 -24.81 25.84 27.67
C ILE A 761 -24.65 27.36 27.52
N ILE A 762 -25.18 28.13 28.47
CA ILE A 762 -24.93 29.57 28.53
C ILE A 762 -23.77 29.82 29.48
N GLU A 763 -22.74 30.49 28.98
CA GLU A 763 -21.50 30.76 29.72
C GLU A 763 -21.27 32.26 29.83
N SER A 764 -20.69 32.69 30.95
CA SER A 764 -20.27 34.08 31.18
C SER A 764 -18.78 34.18 31.43
N LEU A 765 -18.20 35.30 31.01
CA LEU A 765 -16.83 35.69 31.29
C LEU A 765 -16.88 37.07 31.95
N ARG A 766 -16.36 37.20 33.17
CA ARG A 766 -16.20 38.53 33.79
C ARG A 766 -15.11 39.30 33.06
N GLN A 767 -15.26 40.62 32.95
CA GLN A 767 -14.34 41.49 32.20
C GLN A 767 -12.86 41.42 32.66
N GLU A 768 -12.60 41.00 33.90
CA GLU A 768 -11.26 40.81 34.48
C GLU A 768 -10.83 39.33 34.57
N GLY A 769 -11.65 38.40 34.09
CA GLY A 769 -11.40 36.95 34.12
C GLY A 769 -10.85 36.40 32.81
N THR A 770 -10.21 35.23 32.86
CA THR A 770 -9.73 34.48 31.69
C THR A 770 -10.49 33.18 31.42
N THR A 771 -11.43 32.81 32.29
CA THR A 771 -12.17 31.53 32.24
C THR A 771 -13.67 31.75 32.11
N TRP A 772 -14.31 31.03 31.19
CA TRP A 772 -15.76 31.02 31.02
C TRP A 772 -16.41 30.17 32.12
N GLU A 773 -17.39 30.74 32.82
CA GLU A 773 -18.17 30.09 33.87
C GLU A 773 -19.56 29.71 33.34
N GLU A 774 -19.99 28.47 33.60
CA GLU A 774 -21.33 28.00 33.22
C GLU A 774 -22.41 28.69 34.07
N ILE A 775 -23.36 29.37 33.42
CA ILE A 775 -24.52 29.97 34.09
C ILE A 775 -25.63 28.94 34.23
N THR A 776 -26.01 28.31 33.12
CA THR A 776 -27.15 27.39 33.05
C THR A 776 -27.16 26.59 31.74
N ARG A 777 -28.02 25.57 31.69
CA ARG A 777 -28.29 24.73 30.51
C ARG A 777 -29.74 24.86 30.09
N VAL A 778 -29.98 25.00 28.79
CA VAL A 778 -31.32 25.14 28.22
C VAL A 778 -31.48 24.23 27.00
N LYS A 779 -32.62 23.54 26.90
CA LYS A 779 -32.92 22.69 25.73
C LYS A 779 -33.58 23.50 24.61
N THR A 780 -33.19 23.23 23.38
CA THR A 780 -33.87 23.80 22.21
C THR A 780 -35.27 23.23 22.04
N SER A 781 -36.20 24.08 21.63
CA SER A 781 -37.57 23.72 21.26
C SER A 781 -37.60 22.92 19.96
N ARG A 782 -38.78 22.42 19.57
CA ARG A 782 -38.98 21.77 18.27
C ARG A 782 -38.60 22.65 17.06
N ASN A 783 -38.59 23.97 17.25
CA ASN A 783 -38.21 24.95 16.23
C ASN A 783 -36.74 25.41 16.38
N GLY A 784 -35.92 24.71 17.17
CA GLY A 784 -34.51 25.04 17.38
C GLY A 784 -34.24 26.29 18.23
N THR A 785 -35.29 26.91 18.79
CA THR A 785 -35.16 28.11 19.64
C THR A 785 -34.92 27.74 21.09
N TYR A 786 -34.20 28.59 21.83
CA TYR A 786 -34.09 28.48 23.29
C TYR A 786 -34.30 29.85 23.94
N LEU A 787 -34.78 29.84 25.19
CA LEU A 787 -34.98 31.02 26.01
C LEU A 787 -34.70 30.65 27.46
N VAL A 788 -33.84 31.41 28.13
CA VAL A 788 -33.58 31.25 29.56
C VAL A 788 -33.46 32.61 30.23
N THR A 789 -33.94 32.69 31.47
CA THR A 789 -33.92 33.91 32.28
C THR A 789 -33.19 33.64 33.59
N TRP A 790 -32.31 34.55 34.00
CA TRP A 790 -31.63 34.47 35.29
C TRP A 790 -31.39 35.86 35.89
N ASN A 791 -31.04 35.90 37.18
CA ASN A 791 -30.75 37.14 37.92
C ASN A 791 -29.24 37.18 38.22
N PRO A 792 -28.45 37.89 37.42
CA PRO A 792 -27.00 37.98 37.60
C PRO A 792 -26.61 38.88 38.78
N GLN A 793 -25.41 38.65 39.31
CA GLN A 793 -24.77 39.54 40.27
C GLN A 793 -24.31 40.83 39.58
N ALA A 794 -24.03 41.89 40.34
CA ALA A 794 -23.54 43.15 39.79
C ALA A 794 -22.13 42.98 39.19
N GLY A 795 -21.90 43.58 38.02
CA GLY A 795 -20.65 43.45 37.28
C GLY A 795 -20.82 43.58 35.77
N ASN A 796 -19.69 43.55 35.05
CA ASN A 796 -19.65 43.50 33.59
C ASN A 796 -19.29 42.09 33.13
N TYR A 797 -20.13 41.54 32.27
CA TYR A 797 -20.01 40.16 31.78
C TYR A 797 -20.09 40.13 30.26
N THR A 798 -19.23 39.31 29.65
CA THR A 798 -19.39 38.85 28.29
C THR A 798 -20.10 37.49 28.33
N ILE A 799 -21.23 37.34 27.65
CA ILE A 799 -22.05 36.12 27.62
C ILE A 799 -21.97 35.47 26.25
N ARG A 800 -21.90 34.14 26.19
CA ARG A 800 -22.06 33.37 24.96
C ARG A 800 -22.89 32.12 25.19
N ALA A 801 -23.44 31.59 24.10
CA ALA A 801 -24.00 30.25 24.07
C ALA A 801 -22.99 29.28 23.47
N ARG A 802 -22.95 28.07 24.00
CA ARG A 802 -22.10 26.97 23.54
C ARG A 802 -22.94 25.71 23.41
N TRP A 803 -22.85 25.06 22.27
CA TRP A 803 -23.40 23.75 22.04
C TRP A 803 -22.25 22.77 21.80
N PRO A 804 -22.09 21.70 22.61
CA PRO A 804 -20.99 20.74 22.46
C PRO A 804 -21.02 19.96 21.14
N GLY A 805 -22.06 20.11 20.33
CA GLY A 805 -22.25 19.36 19.09
C GLY A 805 -22.94 18.02 19.33
N GLU A 806 -22.90 17.17 18.31
CA GLU A 806 -23.46 15.83 18.34
C GLU A 806 -22.47 14.88 17.70
N LYS A 807 -22.00 13.89 18.49
CA LYS A 807 -20.96 12.96 18.07
C LYS A 807 -21.34 12.30 16.74
N GLY A 808 -20.44 12.40 15.77
CA GLY A 808 -20.62 11.85 14.43
C GLY A 808 -21.51 12.65 13.48
N VAL A 809 -22.14 13.73 13.92
CA VAL A 809 -23.06 14.54 13.09
C VAL A 809 -22.64 16.01 13.05
N TYR A 810 -22.51 16.66 14.20
CA TYR A 810 -22.25 18.10 14.31
C TYR A 810 -21.04 18.42 15.19
N LYS A 811 -20.26 19.41 14.78
CA LYS A 811 -19.17 19.98 15.58
C LYS A 811 -19.69 20.84 16.72
N GLU A 812 -18.86 21.02 17.74
CA GLU A 812 -19.08 22.05 18.74
C GLU A 812 -19.25 23.42 18.06
N SER A 813 -20.25 24.18 18.53
CA SER A 813 -20.64 25.47 17.97
C SER A 813 -20.80 26.49 19.09
N THR A 814 -20.27 27.69 18.90
CA THR A 814 -20.37 28.80 19.85
C THR A 814 -21.01 30.01 19.18
N SER A 815 -21.85 30.74 19.93
CA SER A 815 -22.40 31.99 19.45
C SER A 815 -21.36 33.12 19.54
N PRO A 816 -21.51 34.19 18.72
CA PRO A 816 -20.84 35.45 19.00
C PRO A 816 -21.12 35.93 20.44
N PRO A 817 -20.12 36.47 21.15
CA PRO A 817 -20.29 36.97 22.51
C PRO A 817 -21.13 38.27 22.53
N GLN A 818 -21.89 38.48 23.61
CA GLN A 818 -22.63 39.71 23.90
C GLN A 818 -22.29 40.27 25.28
N GLU A 819 -22.24 41.60 25.40
CA GLU A 819 -21.95 42.28 26.66
C GLU A 819 -23.22 42.50 27.50
N LEU A 820 -23.08 42.32 28.81
CA LEU A 820 -24.11 42.52 29.83
C LEU A 820 -23.53 43.35 30.98
N THR A 821 -24.16 44.50 31.27
CA THR A 821 -23.81 45.36 32.40
C THR A 821 -24.88 45.30 33.47
N VAL A 822 -24.50 44.85 34.66
CA VAL A 822 -25.37 44.77 35.83
C VAL A 822 -24.95 45.84 36.83
N GLY A 823 -25.71 46.93 36.89
CA GLY A 823 -25.49 48.04 37.81
C GLY A 823 -25.74 47.64 39.26
N LYS A 824 -24.94 48.20 40.18
CA LYS A 824 -25.16 48.03 41.62
C LYS A 824 -26.41 48.77 42.08
N LEU A 825 -27.17 48.18 42.99
CA LEU A 825 -28.36 48.81 43.56
C LEU A 825 -27.98 49.73 44.73
N SER A 826 -28.64 50.88 44.86
CA SER A 826 -28.40 51.81 45.97
C SER A 826 -29.22 51.42 47.21
N ALA A 827 -28.58 51.28 48.36
CA ALA A 827 -29.26 51.08 49.65
C ALA A 827 -29.41 52.40 50.41
N ARG A 828 -30.40 52.50 51.30
CA ARG A 828 -30.49 53.58 52.29
C ARG A 828 -29.96 53.09 53.63
N VAL A 829 -29.17 53.93 54.29
CA VAL A 829 -28.64 53.69 55.64
C VAL A 829 -29.36 54.65 56.59
N THR A 830 -29.94 54.14 57.67
CA THR A 830 -30.48 54.96 58.75
C THR A 830 -29.64 54.78 60.01
N CYS A 831 -29.40 55.88 60.73
CA CYS A 831 -28.69 55.88 62.00
C CYS A 831 -29.64 56.41 63.08
N GLU A 832 -29.95 55.59 64.07
CA GLU A 832 -30.85 55.90 65.18
C GLU A 832 -30.08 55.83 66.50
N LEU A 833 -30.39 56.77 67.39
CA LEU A 833 -29.84 56.83 68.74
C LEU A 833 -30.91 56.44 69.74
N SER A 834 -30.57 55.63 70.75
CA SER A 834 -31.55 55.25 71.78
C SER A 834 -32.10 56.44 72.57
N ASN A 835 -31.28 57.48 72.73
CA ASN A 835 -31.63 58.72 73.42
C ASN A 835 -31.10 59.92 72.61
N SER A 836 -31.91 60.96 72.46
CA SER A 836 -31.50 62.23 71.82
C SER A 836 -30.79 63.20 72.78
N THR A 837 -30.86 62.94 74.09
CA THR A 837 -30.19 63.73 75.13
C THR A 837 -29.65 62.80 76.22
N ILE A 838 -28.37 62.95 76.56
CA ILE A 838 -27.71 62.16 77.62
C ILE A 838 -26.84 63.07 78.50
N THR A 839 -26.42 62.59 79.67
CA THR A 839 -25.42 63.31 80.48
C THR A 839 -24.00 62.80 80.20
N LEU A 840 -23.01 63.66 80.38
CA LEU A 840 -21.60 63.34 80.13
C LEU A 840 -21.18 62.12 80.95
N GLY A 841 -20.76 61.06 80.25
CA GLY A 841 -20.40 59.78 80.85
C GLY A 841 -21.49 58.71 80.81
N ASP A 842 -22.69 58.97 80.27
CA ASP A 842 -23.68 57.93 79.94
C ASP A 842 -23.37 57.26 78.59
N GLU A 843 -23.81 56.02 78.40
CA GLU A 843 -23.70 55.31 77.12
C GLU A 843 -24.97 55.53 76.28
N VAL A 844 -24.78 55.79 74.98
CA VAL A 844 -25.85 55.80 73.98
C VAL A 844 -25.73 54.57 73.09
N LYS A 845 -26.86 53.89 72.82
CA LYS A 845 -26.90 52.83 71.81
C LYS A 845 -27.14 53.47 70.44
N VAL A 846 -26.24 53.19 69.51
CA VAL A 846 -26.36 53.56 68.10
C VAL A 846 -26.82 52.32 67.34
N LYS A 847 -28.00 52.41 66.71
CA LYS A 847 -28.53 51.38 65.83
C LYS A 847 -28.48 51.90 64.39
N VAL A 848 -27.75 51.18 63.56
CA VAL A 848 -27.70 51.41 62.11
C VAL A 848 -28.54 50.34 61.43
N SER A 849 -29.45 50.75 60.55
CA SER A 849 -30.28 49.83 59.76
C SER A 849 -30.13 50.15 58.27
N LEU A 850 -29.95 49.11 57.46
CA LEU A 850 -29.98 49.19 56.01
C LEU A 850 -31.39 48.87 55.49
N SER A 851 -31.78 49.51 54.39
CA SER A 851 -33.02 49.16 53.68
C SER A 851 -32.96 47.79 52.99
N VAL A 852 -31.80 47.11 53.01
CA VAL A 852 -31.57 45.80 52.40
C VAL A 852 -30.97 44.84 53.43
N PRO A 853 -31.47 43.59 53.53
CA PRO A 853 -30.93 42.58 54.44
C PRO A 853 -29.64 42.01 53.85
N THR A 854 -28.50 42.64 54.16
CA THR A 854 -27.17 42.17 53.75
C THR A 854 -26.18 42.21 54.91
N SER A 855 -25.24 41.25 54.92
CA SER A 855 -24.11 41.23 55.86
C SER A 855 -22.80 41.67 55.19
N GLU A 856 -22.85 42.10 53.92
CA GLU A 856 -21.69 42.58 53.17
C GLU A 856 -21.38 44.05 53.46
N GLY A 857 -20.09 44.39 53.50
CA GLY A 857 -19.60 45.75 53.69
C GLY A 857 -19.50 46.19 55.15
N ASN A 858 -18.63 47.16 55.40
CA ASN A 858 -18.34 47.67 56.73
C ASN A 858 -19.17 48.94 57.00
N ILE A 859 -19.64 49.08 58.24
CA ILE A 859 -20.24 50.31 58.75
C ILE A 859 -19.19 51.08 59.56
N THR A 860 -18.92 52.31 59.15
CA THR A 860 -18.11 53.27 59.90
C THR A 860 -19.04 54.29 60.53
N LEU A 861 -19.07 54.32 61.86
CA LEU A 861 -19.75 55.37 62.62
C LEU A 861 -18.83 56.55 62.81
N GLU A 862 -19.32 57.76 62.58
CA GLU A 862 -18.59 59.00 62.76
C GLU A 862 -19.44 59.99 63.57
N TYR A 863 -18.80 60.83 64.37
CA TYR A 863 -19.44 61.95 65.03
C TYR A 863 -18.77 63.27 64.66
N ARG A 864 -19.49 64.37 64.83
CA ARG A 864 -18.90 65.72 64.86
C ARG A 864 -19.65 66.60 65.84
N VAL A 865 -18.97 67.58 66.40
CA VAL A 865 -19.63 68.70 67.08
C VAL A 865 -20.14 69.67 66.01
N GLU A 866 -21.28 70.30 66.24
CA GLU A 866 -21.92 71.23 65.31
C GLU A 866 -20.92 72.25 64.71
N GLY A 867 -20.63 72.14 63.41
CA GLY A 867 -19.66 72.97 62.68
C GLY A 867 -18.23 72.42 62.54
N GLY A 868 -17.90 71.27 63.16
CA GLY A 868 -16.57 70.63 63.10
C GLY A 868 -16.41 69.54 62.03
N GLU A 869 -15.21 68.97 61.95
CA GLU A 869 -14.90 67.81 61.09
C GLU A 869 -15.46 66.50 61.67
N TRP A 870 -15.69 65.51 60.80
CA TRP A 870 -16.19 64.18 61.18
C TRP A 870 -15.05 63.30 61.71
N THR A 871 -15.19 62.80 62.93
CA THR A 871 -14.26 61.88 63.59
C THR A 871 -14.85 60.47 63.70
N PRO A 872 -14.08 59.41 63.38
CA PRO A 872 -14.56 58.04 63.46
C PRO A 872 -14.75 57.58 64.92
N ILE A 873 -15.88 56.95 65.19
CA ILE A 873 -16.22 56.32 66.47
C ILE A 873 -15.76 54.86 66.47
N LYS A 874 -16.26 54.08 65.50
CA LYS A 874 -16.12 52.62 65.46
C LYS A 874 -16.44 52.08 64.08
N VAL A 875 -15.75 51.01 63.69
CA VAL A 875 -16.07 50.23 62.49
C VAL A 875 -16.64 48.88 62.91
N GLY A 876 -17.70 48.43 62.25
CA GLY A 876 -18.32 47.15 62.53
C GLY A 876 -18.88 46.47 61.28
N LEU A 877 -19.21 45.19 61.44
CA LEU A 877 -19.84 44.37 60.41
C LEU A 877 -21.35 44.33 60.64
N LEU A 878 -22.09 44.24 59.55
CA LEU A 878 -23.55 44.10 59.59
C LEU A 878 -23.94 42.65 59.88
N GLU A 879 -24.98 42.49 60.69
CA GLU A 879 -25.73 41.24 60.79
C GLU A 879 -27.11 41.46 60.18
N ASN A 880 -27.34 40.86 59.00
CA ASN A 880 -28.62 40.87 58.29
C ASN A 880 -29.21 42.28 58.10
N GLY A 881 -28.38 43.23 57.66
CA GLY A 881 -28.78 44.62 57.42
C GLY A 881 -28.84 45.52 58.66
N THR A 882 -28.44 45.04 59.84
CA THR A 882 -28.41 45.84 61.06
C THR A 882 -27.07 45.79 61.78
N TYR A 883 -26.68 46.91 62.38
CA TYR A 883 -25.49 47.01 63.23
C TYR A 883 -25.84 47.81 64.48
N ILE A 884 -25.58 47.25 65.66
CA ILE A 884 -25.89 47.89 66.94
C ILE A 884 -24.61 47.98 67.77
N THR A 885 -24.29 49.16 68.27
CA THR A 885 -23.17 49.35 69.18
C THR A 885 -23.48 50.38 70.25
N THR A 886 -22.73 50.35 71.36
CA THR A 886 -22.76 51.41 72.36
C THR A 886 -21.59 52.36 72.14
N TRP A 887 -21.85 53.64 72.33
CA TRP A 887 -20.85 54.69 72.30
C TRP A 887 -21.00 55.56 73.55
N ARG A 888 -19.87 55.98 74.13
CA ARG A 888 -19.81 56.83 75.30
C ARG A 888 -19.11 58.14 74.91
N PRO A 889 -19.85 59.23 74.67
CA PRO A 889 -19.24 60.52 74.32
C PRO A 889 -18.48 61.09 75.51
N ASP A 890 -17.26 61.57 75.26
CA ASP A 890 -16.35 62.20 76.22
C ASP A 890 -16.37 63.74 76.16
N ILE A 891 -17.21 64.31 75.30
CA ILE A 891 -17.36 65.74 75.06
C ILE A 891 -18.82 66.20 75.23
N THR A 892 -19.02 67.45 75.65
CA THR A 892 -20.35 68.08 75.83
C THR A 892 -20.74 68.93 74.61
N GLY A 893 -22.04 69.05 74.34
CA GLY A 893 -22.58 69.85 73.24
C GLY A 893 -23.54 69.10 72.33
N LYS A 894 -23.98 69.76 71.25
CA LYS A 894 -24.78 69.13 70.18
C LYS A 894 -23.84 68.39 69.22
N ILE A 895 -23.94 67.08 69.25
CA ILE A 895 -23.15 66.15 68.45
C ILE A 895 -24.03 65.60 67.33
N GLN A 896 -23.53 65.60 66.11
CA GLN A 896 -24.13 64.88 64.98
C GLN A 896 -23.41 63.54 64.81
N VAL A 897 -24.16 62.45 64.71
CA VAL A 897 -23.66 61.09 64.51
C VAL A 897 -24.21 60.56 63.19
N ARG A 898 -23.35 60.04 62.32
CA ARG A 898 -23.76 59.41 61.05
C ARG A 898 -23.09 58.04 60.87
N ALA A 899 -23.70 57.22 60.03
CA ALA A 899 -23.16 55.95 59.60
C ALA A 899 -22.81 55.99 58.11
N ILE A 900 -21.60 55.54 57.75
CA ILE A 900 -21.17 55.32 56.37
C ILE A 900 -21.06 53.83 56.15
N TRP A 901 -21.77 53.31 55.14
CA TRP A 901 -21.65 51.94 54.67
C TRP A 901 -20.78 51.89 53.41
N SER A 902 -19.77 51.01 53.41
CA SER A 902 -18.84 50.86 52.28
C SER A 902 -19.47 50.27 51.01
N GLY A 903 -20.73 49.80 51.07
CA GLY A 903 -21.34 49.00 50.01
C GLY A 903 -20.82 47.57 49.98
N GLY A 904 -21.28 46.79 49.00
CA GLY A 904 -20.93 45.38 48.83
C GLY A 904 -20.65 45.03 47.36
N LEU A 905 -20.66 43.73 47.05
CA LEU A 905 -20.48 43.27 45.67
C LEU A 905 -21.60 43.82 44.77
N ASN A 906 -22.83 43.77 45.28
CA ASN A 906 -24.06 44.09 44.54
C ASN A 906 -24.67 45.47 44.81
N TYR A 907 -24.11 46.23 45.76
CA TYR A 907 -24.72 47.45 46.26
C TYR A 907 -23.73 48.61 46.34
N ASN A 908 -24.21 49.83 46.06
CA ASN A 908 -23.41 51.05 46.16
C ASN A 908 -23.17 51.46 47.63
N PRO A 909 -22.04 52.13 47.93
CA PRO A 909 -21.83 52.78 49.23
C PRO A 909 -22.96 53.78 49.54
N ALA A 910 -23.30 53.92 50.82
CA ALA A 910 -24.36 54.81 51.25
C ALA A 910 -24.01 55.47 52.59
N THR A 911 -24.53 56.67 52.82
CA THR A 911 -24.33 57.43 54.06
C THR A 911 -25.67 57.80 54.65
N SER A 912 -25.81 57.65 55.97
CA SER A 912 -27.03 58.05 56.67
C SER A 912 -27.11 59.56 56.84
N ASP A 913 -28.32 60.06 56.98
CA ASP A 913 -28.53 61.39 57.55
C ASP A 913 -28.00 61.42 59.00
N PRO A 914 -27.47 62.56 59.47
CA PRO A 914 -26.97 62.67 60.83
C PRO A 914 -28.06 62.65 61.89
N ALA A 915 -27.95 61.76 62.88
CA ALA A 915 -28.72 61.81 64.11
C ALA A 915 -28.09 62.82 65.08
N VAL A 916 -28.92 63.62 65.77
CA VAL A 916 -28.43 64.64 66.72
C VAL A 916 -28.52 64.10 68.15
N LEU A 917 -27.40 64.16 68.86
CA LEU A 917 -27.24 63.83 70.27
C LEU A 917 -26.84 65.07 71.06
N GLU A 918 -27.61 65.46 72.07
CA GLU A 918 -27.25 66.55 72.98
C GLU A 918 -26.65 65.97 74.27
N VAL A 919 -25.35 66.22 74.53
CA VAL A 919 -24.66 65.75 75.73
C VAL A 919 -24.54 66.88 76.75
N LYS A 920 -25.30 66.77 77.85
CA LYS A 920 -25.32 67.76 78.94
C LYS A 920 -24.24 67.47 79.99
N PRO A 921 -23.61 68.49 80.61
CA PRO A 921 -22.66 68.28 81.70
C PRO A 921 -23.36 67.65 82.92
N ARG A 922 -22.67 66.74 83.61
CA ARG A 922 -23.19 66.05 84.81
C ARG A 922 -23.10 66.99 86.01
N GLU A 923 -24.24 67.43 86.56
CA GLU A 923 -24.26 68.29 87.75
C GLU A 923 -23.76 67.55 88.99
N SER A 924 -22.74 68.10 89.67
CA SER A 924 -22.21 67.58 90.93
C SER A 924 -23.13 67.99 92.09
N ARG A 925 -23.66 67.01 92.83
CA ARG A 925 -24.10 67.19 94.21
C ARG A 925 -23.37 66.22 95.11
#